data_AF-A0A2N1J2S9-F1
#
_entry.id   AF-A0A2N1J2S9-F1
#
_cell.length_a   1.000
_cell.length_b   1.000
_cell.length_c   1.000
_cell.angle_alpha   90.00
_cell.angle_beta   90.00
_cell.angle_gamma   90.00
#
_symmetry.space_group_name_H-M   'P 1'
#
loop_
_entity.id
_entity.type
_entity.pdbx_description
1 polymer ?
#
loop_
_entity_poly.entity_id
_entity_poly.type
_entity_poly.pdbx_seq_one_letter_code
_entity_poly.pdbx_strand_id
1 'polypeptide(L)'
;MKYIADTINLSKGTVEEKREQIKNYFLQTYELDEKLFDLLKDKKSIYEQPNRLRHPLIFYYGHTATFFINKLIVGKLINKRVNKHFESIFAIGVDEMSWDDLNSENYTWPEFEEVKAYRDEVKKLVLNLIDTIEFKMPINWDTPMWVILMGIEHENIHIETSSVLLRELDISHFGKKELFTYCTEYKNEYPKNELLDVSANEVILQKDRKNPIYYGWDNEFSYHKAQIKEFKASKYLVSNGEFLEFVEEGGYSKLKYFSKDGLKWLDFSQAKMPTFWIKKDNKYYLRQIDNIVPLPLNYPVDINVYEAEAFCKYKSEKLGFEVRLPSEDEYYRLYDYVNAENKEANIGLKYFNQTPVDKYNFDGFYDVKGNVWQWSITPTYPFDDFETHPVYDDFTTPTFDDRHALMKGGSFISLGNETLRSARYAFRKHFFQHAGFRYVKSNNDYRTKLNDNVYETDELISQYCEFHYAQEYFNVKNFPKNSIELLKPYLKDVKKKRALDLGCSVGRSSFELAKIFDEVLGIDFSANFINVGVKLKKYDNLIYKIKVEGEIFEDKSVSLKDLGLDKVKNRVEFMQGDACNLKSIYTSYDLIFCSNLIDRLYYPQKFLDDIPKRVNKGGLLVLLSPYTWLEEYTPKSNWLGGYYKHNKEVKTLDTLKQNLNKEYELVDLIDVPFVIKETSRKYQHSISQMSIWKKK
;
A
#
# COMPACT_ATOMS: atom_id res chain seq x y z
N MET A 1 -22.71 -19.15 13.45
CA MET A 1 -22.84 -19.29 11.97
C MET A 1 -21.57 -19.95 11.45
N LYS A 2 -21.64 -20.77 10.41
CA LYS A 2 -20.45 -21.28 9.73
C LYS A 2 -20.11 -20.29 8.61
N TYR A 3 -19.09 -19.46 8.82
CA TYR A 3 -18.64 -18.50 7.82
C TYR A 3 -17.95 -19.25 6.66
N ILE A 4 -18.12 -18.75 5.43
CA ILE A 4 -17.32 -19.13 4.26
C ILE A 4 -15.90 -18.62 4.55
N ALA A 5 -15.04 -19.53 4.99
CA ALA A 5 -13.65 -19.24 5.32
C ALA A 5 -12.76 -19.21 4.08
N ASP A 6 -13.00 -20.15 3.15
CA ASP A 6 -12.16 -20.34 1.97
C ASP A 6 -12.59 -19.41 0.83
N THR A 7 -11.62 -18.96 0.03
CA THR A 7 -11.91 -18.22 -1.20
C THR A 7 -12.46 -19.11 -2.31
N ILE A 8 -13.10 -18.50 -3.31
CA ILE A 8 -13.82 -19.20 -4.37
C ILE A 8 -12.84 -19.79 -5.39
N ASN A 9 -13.08 -21.05 -5.80
CA ASN A 9 -12.36 -21.64 -6.92
C ASN A 9 -12.80 -20.98 -8.25
N LEU A 10 -11.87 -20.29 -8.92
CA LEU A 10 -12.09 -19.46 -10.11
C LEU A 10 -11.95 -20.22 -11.43
N SER A 11 -11.47 -21.47 -11.39
CA SER A 11 -11.20 -22.28 -12.58
C SER A 11 -12.23 -23.37 -12.87
N LYS A 12 -13.22 -23.56 -11.98
CA LYS A 12 -14.24 -24.62 -12.08
C LYS A 12 -15.65 -24.08 -11.90
N GLY A 13 -16.63 -24.78 -12.47
CA GLY A 13 -18.07 -24.47 -12.37
C GLY A 13 -18.58 -23.64 -13.56
N THR A 14 -19.90 -23.42 -13.61
CA THR A 14 -20.54 -22.56 -14.62
C THR A 14 -20.54 -21.09 -14.20
N VAL A 15 -20.87 -20.20 -15.15
CA VAL A 15 -21.03 -18.76 -14.89
C VAL A 15 -22.10 -18.52 -13.81
N GLU A 16 -23.23 -19.23 -13.88
CA GLU A 16 -24.35 -19.10 -12.94
C GLU A 16 -23.96 -19.60 -11.55
N GLU A 17 -23.27 -20.74 -11.47
CA GLU A 17 -22.76 -21.25 -10.19
C GLU A 17 -21.75 -20.28 -9.55
N LYS A 18 -20.82 -19.72 -10.33
CA LYS A 18 -19.89 -18.70 -9.82
C LYS A 18 -20.61 -17.44 -9.38
N ARG A 19 -21.63 -16.99 -10.12
CA ARG A 19 -22.41 -15.81 -9.78
C ARG A 19 -23.04 -15.95 -8.39
N GLU A 20 -23.71 -17.07 -8.15
CA GLU A 20 -24.32 -17.35 -6.84
C GLU A 20 -23.27 -17.49 -5.73
N GLN A 21 -22.13 -18.14 -5.99
CA GLN A 21 -21.05 -18.23 -5.00
C GLN A 21 -20.48 -16.87 -4.64
N ILE A 22 -20.21 -16.02 -5.63
CA ILE A 22 -19.66 -14.67 -5.42
C ILE A 22 -20.68 -13.76 -4.73
N LYS A 23 -21.96 -13.88 -5.08
CA LYS A 23 -23.05 -13.16 -4.41
C LYS A 23 -23.13 -13.51 -2.92
N ASN A 24 -23.11 -14.81 -2.59
CA ASN A 24 -23.13 -15.27 -1.20
C ASN A 24 -21.87 -14.83 -0.45
N TYR A 25 -20.71 -14.87 -1.11
CA TYR A 25 -19.46 -14.43 -0.51
C TYR A 25 -19.43 -12.92 -0.24
N PHE A 26 -19.91 -12.12 -1.18
CA PHE A 26 -20.10 -10.68 -1.00
C PHE A 26 -21.05 -10.38 0.16
N LEU A 27 -22.25 -10.98 0.17
CA LEU A 27 -23.25 -10.74 1.21
C LEU A 27 -22.71 -11.07 2.60
N GLN A 28 -22.07 -12.22 2.77
CA GLN A 28 -21.47 -12.61 4.04
C GLN A 28 -20.41 -11.61 4.49
N THR A 29 -19.49 -11.26 3.60
CA THR A 29 -18.34 -10.38 3.94
C THR A 29 -18.84 -8.99 4.33
N TYR A 30 -19.75 -8.43 3.53
CA TYR A 30 -20.35 -7.12 3.77
C TYR A 30 -21.13 -7.08 5.10
N GLU A 31 -21.88 -8.14 5.41
CA GLU A 31 -22.64 -8.24 6.67
C GLU A 31 -21.75 -8.51 7.87
N LEU A 32 -20.65 -9.24 7.69
CA LEU A 32 -19.68 -9.49 8.75
C LEU A 32 -18.93 -8.21 9.13
N ASP A 33 -18.55 -7.38 8.15
CA ASP A 33 -17.98 -6.06 8.40
C ASP A 33 -18.93 -5.21 9.25
N GLU A 34 -20.22 -5.10 8.88
CA GLU A 34 -21.19 -4.38 9.72
C GLU A 34 -21.34 -4.97 11.12
N LYS A 35 -21.41 -6.31 11.22
CA LYS A 35 -21.55 -7.04 12.48
C LYS A 35 -20.37 -6.82 13.43
N LEU A 36 -19.18 -6.51 12.91
CA LEU A 36 -18.03 -6.19 13.73
C LEU A 36 -18.24 -4.89 14.52
N PHE A 37 -18.87 -3.88 13.91
CA PHE A 37 -19.20 -2.61 14.57
C PHE A 37 -20.41 -2.69 15.50
N ASP A 38 -21.27 -3.71 15.35
CA ASP A 38 -22.35 -4.01 16.32
C ASP A 38 -21.83 -4.40 17.72
N LEU A 39 -20.53 -4.65 17.88
CA LEU A 39 -19.88 -4.86 19.18
C LEU A 39 -19.87 -3.59 20.03
N LEU A 40 -19.94 -2.41 19.41
CA LEU A 40 -19.95 -1.13 20.11
C LEU A 40 -21.25 -0.93 20.89
N LYS A 41 -21.16 -0.34 22.08
CA LYS A 41 -22.32 -0.10 22.96
C LYS A 41 -23.28 0.94 22.40
N ASP A 42 -22.76 1.88 21.61
CA ASP A 42 -23.49 3.00 21.03
C ASP A 42 -22.81 3.51 19.75
N LYS A 43 -23.58 4.29 18.97
CA LYS A 43 -23.11 4.87 17.71
C LYS A 43 -22.05 5.96 17.91
N LYS A 44 -21.92 6.56 19.09
CA LYS A 44 -20.91 7.59 19.34
C LYS A 44 -19.50 6.98 19.35
N SER A 45 -19.40 5.75 19.82
CA SER A 45 -18.14 5.01 19.91
C SER A 45 -17.47 4.76 18.55
N ILE A 46 -18.20 4.85 17.42
CA ILE A 46 -17.62 4.71 16.09
C ILE A 46 -16.76 5.92 15.66
N TYR A 47 -16.87 7.04 16.37
CA TYR A 47 -16.07 8.23 16.08
C TYR A 47 -14.76 8.28 16.87
N GLU A 48 -14.52 7.27 17.71
CA GLU A 48 -13.27 7.15 18.44
C GLU A 48 -12.11 6.81 17.49
N GLN A 49 -10.93 7.27 17.87
CA GLN A 49 -9.66 7.00 17.20
C GLN A 49 -8.79 6.15 18.14
N PRO A 50 -8.93 4.81 18.13
CA PRO A 50 -8.22 3.93 19.05
C PRO A 50 -6.69 4.05 18.96
N ASN A 51 -6.20 4.42 17.79
CA ASN A 51 -4.78 4.48 17.49
C ASN A 51 -4.44 5.80 16.78
N ARG A 52 -3.51 6.55 17.36
CA ARG A 52 -3.04 7.85 16.86
C ARG A 52 -2.43 7.81 15.45
N LEU A 53 -2.06 6.63 14.99
CA LEU A 53 -1.44 6.34 13.68
C LEU A 53 -2.48 5.85 12.64
N ARG A 54 -3.77 5.97 12.97
CA ARG A 54 -4.90 5.42 12.22
C ARG A 54 -6.07 6.40 12.22
N HIS A 55 -7.01 6.23 11.30
CA HIS A 55 -8.23 7.03 11.29
C HIS A 55 -9.23 6.57 12.37
N PRO A 56 -10.26 7.36 12.68
CA PRO A 56 -11.37 6.91 13.52
C PRO A 56 -12.15 5.74 12.91
N LEU A 57 -12.88 4.98 13.73
CA LEU A 57 -13.59 3.76 13.28
C LEU A 57 -14.61 4.02 12.15
N ILE A 58 -15.24 5.21 12.11
CA ILE A 58 -16.17 5.61 11.04
C ILE A 58 -15.51 5.64 9.66
N PHE A 59 -14.20 5.92 9.59
CA PHE A 59 -13.45 5.81 8.35
C PHE A 59 -13.50 4.39 7.82
N TYR A 60 -13.16 3.40 8.64
CA TYR A 60 -13.12 2.00 8.25
C TYR A 60 -14.51 1.49 7.84
N TYR A 61 -15.55 1.91 8.55
CA TYR A 61 -16.94 1.61 8.19
C TYR A 61 -17.35 2.19 6.82
N GLY A 62 -16.92 3.40 6.46
CA GLY A 62 -17.20 3.99 5.13
C GLY A 62 -16.25 3.56 4.01
N HIS A 63 -15.03 3.17 4.37
CA HIS A 63 -13.92 2.93 3.45
C HIS A 63 -14.15 1.73 2.54
N THR A 64 -14.61 0.60 3.07
CA THR A 64 -14.75 -0.63 2.24
C THR A 64 -15.78 -0.45 1.13
N ALA A 65 -16.92 0.20 1.42
CA ALA A 65 -17.91 0.56 0.41
C ALA A 65 -17.38 1.57 -0.62
N THR A 66 -16.59 2.56 -0.16
CA THR A 66 -15.92 3.53 -1.04
C THR A 66 -14.91 2.84 -1.97
N PHE A 67 -14.18 1.86 -1.46
CA PHE A 67 -13.23 1.07 -2.22
C PHE A 67 -13.91 0.35 -3.40
N PHE A 68 -15.05 -0.31 -3.16
CA PHE A 68 -15.85 -0.91 -4.24
C PHE A 68 -16.15 0.13 -5.33
N ILE A 69 -16.71 1.29 -4.99
CA ILE A 69 -17.06 2.29 -6.00
C ILE A 69 -15.83 2.80 -6.75
N ASN A 70 -14.72 3.06 -6.06
CA ASN A 70 -13.49 3.52 -6.69
C ASN A 70 -12.95 2.50 -7.69
N LYS A 71 -12.84 1.24 -7.30
CA LYS A 71 -12.31 0.18 -8.18
C LYS A 71 -13.27 -0.16 -9.32
N LEU A 72 -14.58 -0.09 -9.10
CA LEU A 72 -15.59 -0.23 -10.17
C LEU A 72 -15.51 0.90 -11.20
N ILE A 73 -15.22 2.14 -10.78
CA ILE A 73 -14.99 3.28 -11.68
C ILE A 73 -13.69 3.11 -12.47
N VAL A 74 -12.58 2.77 -11.79
CA VAL A 74 -11.27 2.55 -12.45
C VAL A 74 -11.34 1.39 -13.43
N GLY A 75 -11.98 0.29 -13.04
CA GLY A 75 -12.25 -0.87 -13.91
C GLY A 75 -13.31 -0.63 -14.98
N LYS A 76 -13.87 0.58 -15.09
CA LYS A 76 -14.89 0.99 -16.08
C LYS A 76 -16.16 0.12 -16.05
N LEU A 77 -16.47 -0.49 -14.90
CA LEU A 77 -17.68 -1.30 -14.71
C LEU A 77 -18.91 -0.44 -14.38
N ILE A 78 -18.66 0.76 -13.85
CA ILE A 78 -19.66 1.82 -13.68
C ILE A 78 -19.07 3.15 -14.14
N ASN A 79 -19.94 4.10 -14.48
CA ASN A 79 -19.56 5.46 -14.90
C ASN A 79 -20.11 6.57 -13.99
N LYS A 80 -20.89 6.20 -12.96
CA LYS A 80 -21.48 7.11 -11.99
C LYS A 80 -21.09 6.68 -10.59
N ARG A 81 -20.62 7.67 -9.83
CA ARG A 81 -20.36 7.60 -8.40
C ARG A 81 -21.67 7.64 -7.62
N VAL A 82 -21.72 6.97 -6.47
CA VAL A 82 -22.90 6.93 -5.60
C VAL A 82 -22.94 8.20 -4.74
N ASN A 83 -21.83 8.52 -4.08
CA ASN A 83 -21.66 9.75 -3.31
C ASN A 83 -20.21 10.26 -3.44
N LYS A 84 -20.00 11.22 -4.35
CA LYS A 84 -18.65 11.78 -4.64
C LYS A 84 -17.95 12.37 -3.43
N HIS A 85 -18.71 12.89 -2.46
CA HIS A 85 -18.13 13.50 -1.26
C HIS A 85 -17.59 12.43 -0.32
N PHE A 86 -18.39 11.40 -0.03
CA PHE A 86 -17.96 10.27 0.81
C PHE A 86 -16.83 9.52 0.15
N GLU A 87 -16.94 9.27 -1.15
CA GLU A 87 -15.90 8.58 -1.92
C GLU A 87 -14.58 9.37 -2.01
N SER A 88 -14.59 10.67 -1.69
CA SER A 88 -13.38 11.47 -1.56
C SER A 88 -12.82 11.45 -0.13
N ILE A 89 -13.68 11.46 0.89
CA ILE A 89 -13.28 11.48 2.31
C ILE A 89 -12.75 10.12 2.74
N PHE A 90 -13.39 9.03 2.32
CA PHE A 90 -13.01 7.69 2.70
C PHE A 90 -11.97 7.06 1.77
N ALA A 91 -11.53 7.73 0.70
CA ALA A 91 -10.52 7.20 -0.24
C ALA A 91 -9.06 7.51 0.14
N ILE A 92 -8.83 8.02 1.35
CA ILE A 92 -7.49 8.33 1.86
C ILE A 92 -6.76 7.00 2.12
N GLY A 93 -5.46 6.95 1.80
CA GLY A 93 -4.64 5.77 2.07
C GLY A 93 -4.57 5.45 3.57
N VAL A 94 -4.53 4.16 3.90
CA VAL A 94 -4.54 3.68 5.30
C VAL A 94 -3.14 3.54 5.89
N ASP A 95 -2.11 3.51 5.04
CA ASP A 95 -0.69 3.49 5.46
C ASP A 95 -0.17 4.92 5.72
N GLU A 96 0.76 5.04 6.67
CA GLU A 96 1.32 6.31 7.15
C GLU A 96 2.35 6.92 6.19
N MET A 97 1.97 7.08 4.92
CA MET A 97 2.86 7.65 3.92
C MET A 97 2.96 9.19 4.03
N SER A 98 2.08 9.84 4.81
CA SER A 98 2.15 11.26 5.15
C SER A 98 1.54 11.54 6.54
N TRP A 99 2.26 12.29 7.39
CA TRP A 99 1.76 12.75 8.70
C TRP A 99 0.59 13.75 8.58
N ASP A 100 0.46 14.42 7.42
CA ASP A 100 -0.61 15.40 7.17
C ASP A 100 -1.99 14.77 6.93
N ASP A 101 -2.05 13.49 6.56
CA ASP A 101 -3.33 12.80 6.28
C ASP A 101 -4.07 12.38 7.57
N LEU A 102 -3.40 12.38 8.73
CA LEU A 102 -3.98 11.94 10.02
C LEU A 102 -4.47 13.09 10.92
N ASN A 103 -4.36 14.35 10.50
CA ASN A 103 -4.85 15.47 11.33
C ASN A 103 -6.39 15.54 11.32
N SER A 104 -7.00 15.17 12.44
CA SER A 104 -8.46 15.16 12.64
C SER A 104 -9.12 16.54 12.47
N GLU A 105 -8.38 17.64 12.62
CA GLU A 105 -8.90 19.00 12.41
C GLU A 105 -9.29 19.29 10.95
N ASN A 106 -8.83 18.46 10.01
CA ASN A 106 -9.10 18.62 8.58
C ASN A 106 -10.35 17.87 8.08
N TYR A 107 -11.02 17.08 8.93
CA TYR A 107 -12.10 16.20 8.50
C TYR A 107 -13.37 16.37 9.35
N THR A 108 -14.48 16.69 8.69
CA THR A 108 -15.82 16.55 9.25
C THR A 108 -16.37 15.20 8.82
N TRP A 109 -16.37 14.21 9.72
CA TRP A 109 -16.90 12.89 9.44
C TRP A 109 -18.43 12.93 9.30
N PRO A 110 -19.03 12.23 8.32
CA PRO A 110 -20.48 12.18 8.18
C PRO A 110 -21.18 11.47 9.34
N GLU A 111 -22.49 11.69 9.46
CA GLU A 111 -23.29 10.99 10.48
C GLU A 111 -23.39 9.49 10.15
N PHE A 112 -23.41 8.65 11.19
CA PHE A 112 -23.41 7.19 11.04
C PHE A 112 -24.54 6.69 10.13
N GLU A 113 -25.74 7.27 10.28
CA GLU A 113 -26.90 6.90 9.44
C GLU A 113 -26.69 7.24 7.96
N GLU A 114 -25.98 8.33 7.66
CA GLU A 114 -25.68 8.72 6.28
C GLU A 114 -24.65 7.75 5.67
N VAL A 115 -23.61 7.40 6.43
CA VAL A 115 -22.61 6.41 5.99
C VAL A 115 -23.26 5.04 5.81
N LYS A 116 -24.15 4.64 6.71
CA LYS A 116 -24.92 3.39 6.57
C LYS A 116 -25.82 3.41 5.34
N ALA A 117 -26.56 4.49 5.11
CA ALA A 117 -27.40 4.62 3.91
C ALA A 117 -26.55 4.54 2.63
N TYR A 118 -25.38 5.18 2.62
CA TYR A 118 -24.41 5.05 1.52
C TYR A 118 -23.96 3.60 1.32
N ARG A 119 -23.58 2.89 2.39
CA ARG A 119 -23.23 1.47 2.33
C ARG A 119 -24.39 0.62 1.78
N ASP A 120 -25.64 0.90 2.17
CA ASP A 120 -26.80 0.16 1.67
C ASP A 120 -27.03 0.40 0.16
N GLU A 121 -26.76 1.61 -0.34
CA GLU A 121 -26.81 1.93 -1.78
C GLU A 121 -25.69 1.24 -2.55
N VAL A 122 -24.47 1.23 -2.04
CA VAL A 122 -23.33 0.50 -2.63
C VAL A 122 -23.63 -1.01 -2.65
N LYS A 123 -24.17 -1.59 -1.56
CA LYS A 123 -24.58 -3.00 -1.49
C LYS A 123 -25.56 -3.35 -2.60
N LYS A 124 -26.61 -2.54 -2.80
CA LYS A 124 -27.59 -2.74 -3.87
C LYS A 124 -26.96 -2.66 -5.26
N LEU A 125 -26.08 -1.69 -5.48
CA LEU A 125 -25.37 -1.52 -6.75
C LEU A 125 -24.49 -2.74 -7.05
N VAL A 126 -23.68 -3.19 -6.08
CA VAL A 126 -22.78 -4.34 -6.25
C VAL A 126 -23.57 -5.61 -6.47
N LEU A 127 -24.65 -5.86 -5.73
CA LEU A 127 -25.53 -7.02 -5.96
C LEU A 127 -26.13 -7.01 -7.37
N ASN A 128 -26.62 -5.86 -7.84
CA ASN A 128 -27.13 -5.73 -9.19
C ASN A 128 -26.04 -5.99 -10.25
N LEU A 129 -24.81 -5.51 -10.02
CA LEU A 129 -23.68 -5.82 -10.90
C LEU A 129 -23.36 -7.32 -10.89
N ILE A 130 -23.29 -7.95 -9.71
CA ILE A 130 -23.10 -9.39 -9.60
C ILE A 130 -24.20 -10.14 -10.34
N ASP A 131 -25.44 -9.66 -10.35
CA ASP A 131 -26.54 -10.32 -11.04
C ASP A 131 -26.51 -10.13 -12.57
N THR A 132 -25.98 -9.01 -13.06
CA THR A 132 -26.15 -8.58 -14.47
C THR A 132 -24.88 -8.58 -15.30
N ILE A 133 -23.69 -8.55 -14.68
CA ILE A 133 -22.43 -8.43 -15.41
C ILE A 133 -22.16 -9.68 -16.24
N GLU A 134 -21.82 -9.51 -17.51
CA GLU A 134 -21.40 -10.62 -18.36
C GLU A 134 -19.93 -10.96 -18.11
N PHE A 135 -19.64 -12.25 -17.96
CA PHE A 135 -18.27 -12.74 -17.79
C PHE A 135 -18.14 -14.17 -18.31
N LYS A 136 -16.89 -14.62 -18.49
CA LYS A 136 -16.58 -15.99 -18.94
C LYS A 136 -15.74 -16.70 -17.89
N MET A 137 -15.80 -18.03 -17.92
CA MET A 137 -14.92 -18.90 -17.15
C MET A 137 -13.67 -19.26 -17.96
N PRO A 138 -12.49 -19.44 -17.32
CA PRO A 138 -12.21 -19.17 -15.91
C PRO A 138 -12.16 -17.65 -15.59
N ILE A 139 -12.34 -17.28 -14.32
CA ILE A 139 -12.21 -15.88 -13.88
C ILE A 139 -10.71 -15.56 -13.65
N ASN A 140 -10.23 -14.48 -14.26
CA ASN A 140 -8.86 -13.96 -14.13
C ASN A 140 -8.85 -12.41 -14.12
N TRP A 141 -7.67 -11.78 -14.15
CA TRP A 141 -7.52 -10.31 -14.08
C TRP A 141 -8.30 -9.54 -15.15
N ASP A 142 -8.44 -10.11 -16.35
CA ASP A 142 -9.17 -9.49 -17.46
C ASP A 142 -10.70 -9.66 -17.34
N THR A 143 -11.15 -10.46 -16.37
CA THR A 143 -12.56 -10.76 -16.16
C THR A 143 -13.18 -9.70 -15.25
N PRO A 144 -14.30 -9.06 -15.63
CA PRO A 144 -14.93 -8.01 -14.81
C PRO A 144 -15.25 -8.43 -13.37
N MET A 145 -15.60 -9.70 -13.17
CA MET A 145 -15.89 -10.28 -11.87
C MET A 145 -14.68 -10.27 -10.91
N TRP A 146 -13.45 -10.16 -11.43
CA TRP A 146 -12.24 -10.02 -10.62
C TRP A 146 -12.25 -8.74 -9.78
N VAL A 147 -12.79 -7.63 -10.31
CA VAL A 147 -12.89 -6.37 -9.57
C VAL A 147 -13.88 -6.47 -8.41
N ILE A 148 -14.93 -7.28 -8.55
CA ILE A 148 -15.87 -7.57 -7.45
C ILE A 148 -15.17 -8.38 -6.37
N LEU A 149 -14.47 -9.46 -6.75
CA LEU A 149 -13.68 -10.27 -5.83
C LEU A 149 -12.61 -9.45 -5.12
N MET A 150 -11.94 -8.52 -5.82
CA MET A 150 -10.99 -7.59 -5.24
C MET A 150 -11.63 -6.75 -4.12
N GLY A 151 -12.85 -6.25 -4.33
CA GLY A 151 -13.56 -5.53 -3.28
C GLY A 151 -13.91 -6.41 -2.07
N ILE A 152 -14.32 -7.66 -2.30
CA ILE A 152 -14.61 -8.62 -1.22
C ILE A 152 -13.35 -8.93 -0.41
N GLU A 153 -12.24 -9.24 -1.08
CA GLU A 153 -10.98 -9.61 -0.44
C GLU A 153 -10.33 -8.39 0.25
N HIS A 154 -10.51 -7.19 -0.29
CA HIS A 154 -10.15 -5.94 0.39
C HIS A 154 -10.98 -5.71 1.66
N GLU A 155 -12.27 -6.04 1.64
CA GLU A 155 -13.11 -5.95 2.84
C GLU A 155 -12.70 -6.99 3.90
N ASN A 156 -12.24 -8.19 3.52
CA ASN A 156 -11.65 -9.16 4.48
C ASN A 156 -10.43 -8.57 5.21
N ILE A 157 -9.52 -7.90 4.48
CA ILE A 157 -8.37 -7.18 5.09
C ILE A 157 -8.85 -6.14 6.11
N HIS A 158 -9.94 -5.44 5.79
CA HIS A 158 -10.52 -4.43 6.66
C HIS A 158 -11.31 -4.99 7.83
N ILE A 159 -11.89 -6.19 7.73
CA ILE A 159 -12.47 -6.91 8.87
C ILE A 159 -11.36 -7.22 9.87
N GLU A 160 -10.23 -7.77 9.41
CA GLU A 160 -9.10 -8.05 10.27
C GLU A 160 -8.51 -6.75 10.86
N THR A 161 -8.25 -5.74 10.03
CA THR A 161 -7.72 -4.43 10.48
C THR A 161 -8.65 -3.77 11.51
N SER A 162 -9.95 -3.70 11.23
CA SER A 162 -10.93 -3.07 12.13
C SER A 162 -11.03 -3.83 13.46
N SER A 163 -10.86 -5.15 13.45
CA SER A 163 -10.88 -5.95 14.68
C SER A 163 -9.68 -5.66 15.59
N VAL A 164 -8.52 -5.32 15.03
CA VAL A 164 -7.37 -4.83 15.80
C VAL A 164 -7.67 -3.46 16.39
N LEU A 165 -8.24 -2.53 15.62
CA LEU A 165 -8.58 -1.19 16.11
C LEU A 165 -9.63 -1.25 17.22
N LEU A 166 -10.63 -2.12 17.10
CA LEU A 166 -11.58 -2.40 18.17
C LEU A 166 -10.90 -2.96 19.41
N ARG A 167 -9.89 -3.82 19.24
CA ARG A 167 -9.11 -4.34 20.37
C ARG A 167 -8.28 -3.24 21.06
N GLU A 168 -7.79 -2.26 20.31
CA GLU A 168 -7.09 -1.07 20.82
C GLU A 168 -8.06 -0.06 21.49
N LEU A 169 -9.35 -0.10 21.16
CA LEU A 169 -10.36 0.73 21.79
C LEU A 169 -10.58 0.34 23.26
N ASP A 170 -10.78 1.35 24.11
CA ASP A 170 -11.07 1.13 25.52
C ASP A 170 -12.31 0.25 25.69
N ILE A 171 -12.21 -0.71 26.62
CA ILE A 171 -13.24 -1.72 26.85
C ILE A 171 -14.61 -1.13 27.20
N SER A 172 -14.64 0.09 27.75
CA SER A 172 -15.88 0.78 28.12
C SER A 172 -16.76 1.15 26.94
N HIS A 173 -16.26 1.06 25.70
CA HIS A 173 -17.03 1.29 24.47
C HIS A 173 -17.79 0.07 23.94
N PHE A 174 -17.62 -1.11 24.55
CA PHE A 174 -18.25 -2.35 24.09
C PHE A 174 -19.58 -2.64 24.79
N GLY A 175 -20.52 -3.23 24.05
CA GLY A 175 -21.78 -3.74 24.57
C GLY A 175 -21.62 -5.07 25.30
N LYS A 176 -22.73 -5.63 25.82
CA LYS A 176 -22.75 -6.96 26.49
C LYS A 176 -23.29 -8.08 25.59
N LYS A 177 -23.46 -7.82 24.30
CA LYS A 177 -24.11 -8.75 23.38
C LYS A 177 -23.08 -9.75 22.86
N GLU A 178 -23.28 -11.03 23.14
CA GLU A 178 -22.45 -12.09 22.57
C GLU A 178 -22.81 -12.28 21.08
N LEU A 179 -21.98 -11.72 20.19
CA LEU A 179 -22.15 -11.79 18.74
C LEU A 179 -21.37 -12.93 18.08
N PHE A 180 -20.30 -13.38 18.74
CA PHE A 180 -19.35 -14.36 18.23
C PHE A 180 -19.07 -15.47 19.25
N THR A 181 -18.44 -16.54 18.77
CA THR A 181 -18.05 -17.69 19.60
C THR A 181 -16.61 -17.52 20.06
N TYR A 182 -16.33 -17.74 21.35
CA TYR A 182 -14.98 -17.62 21.92
C TYR A 182 -14.47 -18.98 22.39
N CYS A 183 -13.17 -19.21 22.23
CA CYS A 183 -12.49 -20.28 22.94
C CYS A 183 -12.30 -19.88 24.41
N THR A 184 -12.64 -20.81 25.32
CA THR A 184 -12.54 -20.62 26.77
C THR A 184 -11.51 -21.56 27.41
N GLU A 185 -10.69 -22.24 26.61
CA GLU A 185 -9.69 -23.23 27.05
C GLU A 185 -8.37 -22.59 27.53
N TYR A 186 -8.44 -21.39 28.14
CA TYR A 186 -7.25 -20.74 28.69
C TYR A 186 -6.77 -21.45 29.96
N LYS A 187 -5.44 -21.52 30.14
CA LYS A 187 -4.79 -22.16 31.30
C LYS A 187 -3.71 -21.25 31.89
N ASN A 188 -3.44 -21.43 33.18
CA ASN A 188 -2.30 -20.82 33.89
C ASN A 188 -1.00 -21.64 33.76
N GLU A 189 -0.98 -22.59 32.83
CA GLU A 189 0.16 -23.42 32.47
C GLU A 189 0.33 -23.34 30.96
N TYR A 190 1.55 -23.50 30.47
CA TYR A 190 1.87 -23.43 29.05
C TYR A 190 2.87 -24.52 28.67
N PRO A 191 2.80 -25.05 27.45
CA PRO A 191 3.75 -26.05 27.00
C PRO A 191 5.15 -25.43 26.89
N LYS A 192 6.17 -26.17 27.35
CA LYS A 192 7.56 -25.79 27.10
C LYS A 192 7.89 -26.04 25.63
N ASN A 193 8.40 -25.01 24.98
CA ASN A 193 8.74 -25.08 23.57
C ASN A 193 10.06 -25.85 23.35
N GLU A 194 10.14 -26.58 22.24
CA GLU A 194 11.31 -27.35 21.83
C GLU A 194 11.58 -27.12 20.34
N LEU A 195 12.82 -27.33 19.90
CA LEU A 195 13.21 -27.18 18.49
C LEU A 195 13.16 -28.54 17.79
N LEU A 196 12.32 -28.67 16.77
CA LEU A 196 12.18 -29.87 15.95
C LEU A 196 12.83 -29.67 14.58
N ASP A 197 13.37 -30.74 14.01
CA ASP A 197 14.01 -30.73 12.69
C ASP A 197 12.98 -30.59 11.55
N VAL A 198 13.34 -29.77 10.56
CA VAL A 198 12.63 -29.61 9.30
C VAL A 198 13.60 -30.00 8.19
N SER A 199 13.27 -31.04 7.43
CA SER A 199 14.17 -31.58 6.41
C SER A 199 14.38 -30.61 5.25
N ALA A 200 15.58 -30.61 4.67
CA ALA A 200 15.89 -29.81 3.48
C ALA A 200 14.95 -30.15 2.32
N ASN A 201 14.51 -29.14 1.56
CA ASN A 201 13.84 -29.31 0.28
C ASN A 201 13.80 -27.98 -0.50
N GLU A 202 13.39 -28.05 -1.75
CA GLU A 202 13.02 -26.87 -2.51
C GLU A 202 11.63 -26.35 -2.13
N VAL A 203 11.48 -25.03 -2.19
CA VAL A 203 10.20 -24.31 -2.12
C VAL A 203 9.93 -23.71 -3.48
N ILE A 204 8.72 -23.95 -3.98
CA ILE A 204 8.22 -23.35 -5.23
C ILE A 204 6.93 -22.61 -4.91
N LEU A 205 6.88 -21.33 -5.27
CA LEU A 205 5.69 -20.50 -5.28
C LEU A 205 5.40 -20.13 -6.72
N GLN A 206 4.20 -20.47 -7.18
CA GLN A 206 3.78 -20.15 -8.52
C GLN A 206 2.27 -20.00 -8.54
N LYS A 207 1.81 -18.81 -8.94
CA LYS A 207 0.40 -18.53 -9.20
C LYS A 207 0.29 -18.02 -10.63
N ASP A 208 -0.50 -18.71 -11.45
CA ASP A 208 -0.75 -18.32 -12.84
C ASP A 208 -1.75 -17.17 -12.87
N ARG A 209 -1.34 -16.03 -13.44
CA ARG A 209 -2.18 -14.84 -13.61
C ARG A 209 -3.29 -15.05 -14.64
N LYS A 210 -3.06 -15.88 -15.66
CA LYS A 210 -4.03 -16.15 -16.74
C LYS A 210 -5.07 -17.18 -16.33
N ASN A 211 -4.66 -18.18 -15.55
CA ASN A 211 -5.52 -19.28 -15.09
C ASN A 211 -5.45 -19.48 -13.56
N PRO A 212 -5.77 -18.46 -12.75
CA PRO A 212 -5.72 -18.58 -11.31
C PRO A 212 -6.78 -19.58 -10.82
N ILE A 213 -6.40 -20.46 -9.89
CA ILE A 213 -7.34 -21.36 -9.21
C ILE A 213 -8.15 -20.59 -8.16
N TYR A 214 -7.52 -19.62 -7.50
CA TYR A 214 -8.08 -18.82 -6.41
C TYR A 214 -7.66 -17.35 -6.58
N TYR A 215 -8.39 -16.44 -5.94
CA TYR A 215 -8.00 -15.02 -5.91
C TYR A 215 -6.60 -14.85 -5.30
N GLY A 216 -5.85 -13.85 -5.78
CA GLY A 216 -4.55 -13.45 -5.24
C GLY A 216 -4.30 -11.98 -5.46
N TRP A 217 -3.52 -11.36 -4.59
CA TRP A 217 -2.97 -10.03 -4.83
C TRP A 217 -1.84 -10.07 -5.84
N ASP A 218 -1.54 -8.92 -6.44
CA ASP A 218 -0.49 -8.76 -7.47
C ASP A 218 0.86 -9.38 -7.07
N ASN A 219 1.20 -9.28 -5.79
CA ASN A 219 2.45 -9.77 -5.21
C ASN A 219 2.54 -11.30 -5.06
N GLU A 220 1.44 -12.03 -5.24
CA GLU A 220 1.39 -13.49 -5.14
C GLU A 220 1.60 -14.18 -6.49
N PHE A 221 1.49 -13.42 -7.58
CA PHE A 221 1.73 -13.93 -8.92
C PHE A 221 3.21 -13.95 -9.24
N SER A 222 3.54 -14.74 -10.27
CA SER A 222 4.90 -15.00 -10.75
C SER A 222 5.58 -16.19 -10.06
N TYR A 223 6.70 -16.60 -10.64
CA TYR A 223 7.46 -17.76 -10.20
C TYR A 223 8.51 -17.34 -9.18
N HIS A 224 8.59 -18.08 -8.07
CA HIS A 224 9.67 -17.98 -7.11
C HIS A 224 10.12 -19.37 -6.70
N LYS A 225 11.44 -19.54 -6.60
CA LYS A 225 12.07 -20.79 -6.19
C LYS A 225 13.21 -20.54 -5.22
N ALA A 226 13.23 -21.29 -4.13
CA ALA A 226 14.30 -21.26 -3.13
C ALA A 226 14.74 -22.68 -2.75
N GLN A 227 16.04 -22.87 -2.49
CA GLN A 227 16.58 -24.11 -1.94
C GLN A 227 16.77 -23.93 -0.44
N ILE A 228 16.05 -24.72 0.37
CA ILE A 228 16.08 -24.61 1.82
C ILE A 228 16.80 -25.81 2.40
N LYS A 229 17.93 -25.54 3.06
CA LYS A 229 18.70 -26.50 3.86
C LYS A 229 17.89 -26.89 5.10
N GLU A 230 18.26 -28.01 5.70
CA GLU A 230 17.70 -28.41 6.99
C GLU A 230 17.87 -27.32 8.04
N PHE A 231 16.85 -27.16 8.88
CA PHE A 231 16.85 -26.21 9.98
C PHE A 231 15.98 -26.75 11.11
N LYS A 232 16.02 -26.10 12.27
CA LYS A 232 15.09 -26.41 13.35
C LYS A 232 14.09 -25.28 13.56
N ALA A 233 12.84 -25.62 13.78
CA ALA A 233 11.78 -24.67 14.13
C ALA A 233 11.21 -25.00 15.51
N SER A 234 10.76 -23.99 16.26
CA SER A 234 10.07 -24.24 17.52
C SER A 234 8.81 -25.06 17.26
N LYS A 235 8.46 -25.96 18.16
CA LYS A 235 7.30 -26.87 18.03
C LYS A 235 5.98 -26.13 18.05
N TYR A 236 5.86 -25.22 19.02
CA TYR A 236 4.71 -24.34 19.21
C TYR A 236 5.06 -22.92 18.76
N LEU A 237 4.04 -22.14 18.43
CA LEU A 237 4.16 -20.68 18.46
C LEU A 237 4.57 -20.22 19.86
N VAL A 238 5.26 -19.08 19.96
CA VAL A 238 5.62 -18.54 21.27
C VAL A 238 4.35 -18.19 22.04
N SER A 239 4.19 -18.78 23.21
CA SER A 239 3.01 -18.59 24.06
C SER A 239 3.14 -17.34 24.92
N ASN A 240 2.02 -16.84 25.45
CA ASN A 240 2.04 -15.76 26.45
C ASN A 240 2.87 -16.14 27.67
N GLY A 241 2.82 -17.42 28.10
CA GLY A 241 3.62 -17.90 29.22
C GLY A 241 5.12 -17.88 28.92
N GLU A 242 5.52 -18.33 27.73
CA GLU A 242 6.93 -18.27 27.31
C GLU A 242 7.41 -16.81 27.17
N PHE A 243 6.56 -15.92 26.68
CA PHE A 243 6.87 -14.49 26.56
C PHE A 243 6.86 -13.77 27.92
N LEU A 244 6.08 -14.24 28.89
CA LEU A 244 6.04 -13.69 30.25
C LEU A 244 7.42 -13.78 30.91
N GLU A 245 8.18 -14.85 30.66
CA GLU A 245 9.57 -14.98 31.12
C GLU A 245 10.44 -13.80 30.65
N PHE A 246 10.31 -13.39 29.37
CA PHE A 246 11.02 -12.24 28.83
C PHE A 246 10.61 -10.93 29.51
N VAL A 247 9.32 -10.75 29.80
CA VAL A 247 8.78 -9.57 30.50
C VAL A 247 9.30 -9.51 31.94
N GLU A 248 9.20 -10.61 32.69
CA GLU A 248 9.58 -10.68 34.11
C GLU A 248 11.09 -10.54 34.32
N GLU A 249 11.91 -11.00 33.37
CA GLU A 249 13.36 -10.82 33.38
C GLU A 249 13.83 -9.44 32.86
N GLY A 250 12.91 -8.49 32.70
CA GLY A 250 13.23 -7.11 32.30
C GLY A 250 13.66 -6.98 30.85
N GLY A 251 13.13 -7.82 29.95
CA GLY A 251 13.44 -7.83 28.52
C GLY A 251 13.32 -6.47 27.83
N TYR A 252 12.23 -5.74 28.12
CA TYR A 252 11.98 -4.38 27.60
C TYR A 252 13.01 -3.34 28.10
N SER A 253 13.66 -3.57 29.24
CA SER A 253 14.68 -2.65 29.76
C SER A 253 16.08 -2.96 29.25
N LYS A 254 16.28 -4.11 28.60
CA LYS A 254 17.58 -4.55 28.06
C LYS A 254 17.69 -4.13 26.60
N LEU A 255 18.09 -2.87 26.38
CA LEU A 255 18.18 -2.23 25.05
C LEU A 255 18.96 -3.03 24.00
N LYS A 256 19.95 -3.84 24.41
CA LYS A 256 20.71 -4.75 23.53
C LYS A 256 19.84 -5.71 22.72
N TYR A 257 18.62 -6.01 23.19
CA TYR A 257 17.71 -6.91 22.49
C TYR A 257 17.02 -6.24 21.30
N PHE A 258 16.85 -4.93 21.30
CA PHE A 258 16.13 -4.24 20.24
C PHE A 258 17.04 -3.88 19.06
N SER A 259 16.48 -3.88 17.85
CA SER A 259 17.13 -3.31 16.66
C SER A 259 17.12 -1.78 16.76
N LYS A 260 17.85 -1.08 15.87
CA LYS A 260 17.88 0.40 15.88
C LYS A 260 16.48 1.01 15.74
N ASP A 261 15.65 0.46 14.85
CA ASP A 261 14.28 0.94 14.68
C ASP A 261 13.36 0.44 15.80
N GLY A 262 13.61 -0.76 16.34
CA GLY A 262 12.95 -1.22 17.56
C GLY A 262 13.20 -0.32 18.78
N LEU A 263 14.40 0.25 18.92
CA LEU A 263 14.71 1.24 19.97
C LEU A 263 13.92 2.54 19.79
N LYS A 264 13.76 3.02 18.55
CA LYS A 264 12.91 4.20 18.29
C LYS A 264 11.45 3.92 18.61
N TRP A 265 10.97 2.74 18.25
CA TRP A 265 9.61 2.32 18.60
C TRP A 265 9.44 2.25 20.12
N LEU A 266 10.38 1.64 20.84
CA LEU A 266 10.33 1.52 22.29
C LEU A 266 10.37 2.89 22.98
N ASP A 267 11.17 3.82 22.48
CA ASP A 267 11.21 5.20 22.96
C ASP A 267 9.90 5.96 22.66
N PHE A 268 9.28 5.71 21.52
CA PHE A 268 8.01 6.33 21.16
C PHE A 268 6.79 5.75 21.91
N SER A 269 6.77 4.43 22.11
CA SER A 269 5.66 3.69 22.72
C SER A 269 5.77 3.60 24.24
N GLN A 270 6.99 3.70 24.77
CA GLN A 270 7.32 3.46 26.18
C GLN A 270 6.84 2.09 26.69
N ALA A 271 6.76 1.10 25.79
CA ALA A 271 6.24 -0.23 26.08
C ALA A 271 7.08 -0.97 27.15
N LYS A 272 6.38 -1.72 28.01
CA LYS A 272 6.99 -2.54 29.08
C LYS A 272 6.54 -4.00 29.08
N MET A 273 5.55 -4.30 28.25
CA MET A 273 4.90 -5.59 28.04
C MET A 273 4.11 -5.49 26.72
N PRO A 274 3.63 -6.62 26.16
CA PRO A 274 2.79 -6.60 24.96
C PRO A 274 1.60 -5.66 25.09
N THR A 275 1.25 -4.96 24.01
CA THR A 275 0.23 -3.89 23.98
C THR A 275 -1.12 -4.31 24.55
N PHE A 276 -1.55 -5.54 24.29
CA PHE A 276 -2.86 -6.04 24.73
C PHE A 276 -2.83 -6.69 26.12
N TRP A 277 -1.70 -6.67 26.82
CA TRP A 277 -1.65 -7.11 28.21
C TRP A 277 -2.05 -5.97 29.14
N ILE A 278 -2.82 -6.31 30.17
CA ILE A 278 -3.21 -5.38 31.24
C ILE A 278 -2.62 -5.90 32.53
N LYS A 279 -1.90 -5.04 33.26
CA LYS A 279 -1.35 -5.37 34.58
C LYS A 279 -2.14 -4.64 35.66
N LYS A 280 -2.80 -5.41 36.54
CA LYS A 280 -3.57 -4.89 37.68
C LYS A 280 -3.33 -5.76 38.90
N ASP A 281 -3.03 -5.14 40.05
CA ASP A 281 -2.80 -5.83 41.33
C ASP A 281 -1.79 -6.99 41.22
N ASN A 282 -0.67 -6.76 40.50
CA ASN A 282 0.36 -7.75 40.18
C ASN A 282 -0.12 -8.98 39.38
N LYS A 283 -1.30 -8.93 38.78
CA LYS A 283 -1.82 -9.96 37.88
C LYS A 283 -1.86 -9.44 36.45
N TYR A 284 -1.65 -10.35 35.51
CA TYR A 284 -1.75 -10.08 34.09
C TYR A 284 -3.10 -10.54 33.55
N TYR A 285 -3.65 -9.74 32.65
CA TYR A 285 -4.88 -9.99 31.91
C TYR A 285 -4.60 -9.77 30.42
N LEU A 286 -5.40 -10.42 29.57
CA LEU A 286 -5.37 -10.22 28.13
C LEU A 286 -6.61 -9.45 27.69
N ARG A 287 -6.41 -8.32 27.01
CA ARG A 287 -7.43 -7.64 26.22
C ARG A 287 -7.67 -8.44 24.95
N GLN A 288 -8.82 -9.13 24.87
CA GLN A 288 -9.39 -9.67 23.62
C GLN A 288 -10.11 -8.54 22.86
N ILE A 289 -10.84 -8.80 21.77
CA ILE A 289 -11.46 -7.73 20.96
C ILE A 289 -12.53 -6.94 21.74
N ASP A 290 -13.40 -7.62 22.50
CA ASP A 290 -14.51 -7.01 23.25
C ASP A 290 -14.61 -7.50 24.71
N ASN A 291 -13.59 -8.23 25.19
CA ASN A 291 -13.55 -8.75 26.56
C ASN A 291 -12.12 -8.68 27.15
N ILE A 292 -12.03 -8.84 28.48
CA ILE A 292 -10.78 -8.96 29.24
C ILE A 292 -10.83 -10.27 30.03
N VAL A 293 -9.81 -11.11 29.84
CA VAL A 293 -9.68 -12.39 30.53
C VAL A 293 -8.38 -12.44 31.33
N PRO A 294 -8.25 -13.28 32.39
CA PRO A 294 -6.95 -13.58 32.97
C PRO A 294 -5.97 -14.03 31.89
N LEU A 295 -4.70 -13.60 31.94
CA LEU A 295 -3.73 -13.86 30.87
C LEU A 295 -3.64 -15.37 30.57
N PRO A 296 -4.09 -15.83 29.39
CA PRO A 296 -4.01 -17.24 29.01
C PRO A 296 -2.56 -17.60 28.70
N LEU A 297 -1.85 -18.28 29.61
CA LEU A 297 -0.44 -18.57 29.40
C LEU A 297 -0.21 -19.51 28.21
N ASN A 298 -1.17 -20.38 27.92
CA ASN A 298 -1.12 -21.32 26.80
C ASN A 298 -1.55 -20.75 25.44
N TYR A 299 -2.01 -19.50 25.34
CA TYR A 299 -2.35 -18.91 24.04
C TYR A 299 -1.10 -18.31 23.39
N PRO A 300 -1.04 -18.16 22.06
CA PRO A 300 0.06 -17.47 21.41
C PRO A 300 0.13 -16.02 21.88
N VAL A 301 1.35 -15.49 21.99
CA VAL A 301 1.56 -14.07 22.26
C VAL A 301 1.25 -13.24 21.00
N ASP A 302 0.68 -12.05 21.20
CA ASP A 302 0.34 -11.09 20.15
C ASP A 302 1.18 -9.83 20.31
N ILE A 303 2.06 -9.57 19.34
CA ILE A 303 3.11 -8.56 19.41
C ILE A 303 3.49 -8.07 18.00
N ASN A 304 4.27 -6.99 17.92
CA ASN A 304 4.86 -6.54 16.67
C ASN A 304 6.23 -7.22 16.39
N VAL A 305 6.81 -6.90 15.24
CA VAL A 305 8.08 -7.48 14.78
C VAL A 305 9.25 -7.12 15.69
N TYR A 306 9.31 -5.90 16.21
CA TYR A 306 10.42 -5.46 17.06
C TYR A 306 10.47 -6.20 18.40
N GLU A 307 9.31 -6.46 18.99
CA GLU A 307 9.17 -7.29 20.19
C GLU A 307 9.57 -8.75 19.90
N ALA A 308 9.17 -9.29 18.74
CA ALA A 308 9.51 -10.66 18.34
C ALA A 308 11.02 -10.84 18.08
N GLU A 309 11.67 -9.88 17.41
CA GLU A 309 13.12 -9.82 17.24
C GLU A 309 13.85 -9.74 18.60
N ALA A 310 13.37 -8.89 19.51
CA ALA A 310 13.96 -8.74 20.84
C ALA A 310 13.85 -10.03 21.65
N PHE A 311 12.70 -10.70 21.59
CA PHE A 311 12.53 -12.01 22.22
C PHE A 311 13.49 -13.05 21.64
N CYS A 312 13.67 -13.10 20.31
CA CYS A 312 14.60 -14.03 19.68
C CYS A 312 16.04 -13.83 20.19
N LYS A 313 16.49 -12.57 20.38
CA LYS A 313 17.81 -12.29 20.97
C LYS A 313 17.91 -12.72 22.43
N TYR A 314 16.87 -12.47 23.23
CA TYR A 314 16.78 -12.98 24.60
C TYR A 314 16.85 -14.51 24.65
N LYS A 315 16.07 -15.18 23.80
CA LYS A 315 16.02 -16.63 23.74
C LYS A 315 17.35 -17.22 23.28
N SER A 316 18.04 -16.54 22.36
CA SER A 316 19.40 -16.92 21.92
C SER A 316 20.39 -16.94 23.09
N GLU A 317 20.35 -15.92 23.97
CA GLU A 317 21.19 -15.88 25.17
C GLU A 317 20.86 -17.03 26.14
N LYS A 318 19.58 -17.36 26.30
CA LYS A 318 19.13 -18.47 27.17
C LYS A 318 19.52 -19.84 26.62
N LEU A 319 19.47 -20.03 25.31
CA LEU A 319 19.77 -21.30 24.64
C LEU A 319 21.27 -21.51 24.38
N GLY A 320 22.07 -20.44 24.38
CA GLY A 320 23.50 -20.50 24.07
C GLY A 320 23.81 -20.65 22.56
N PHE A 321 22.81 -20.45 21.70
CA PHE A 321 22.95 -20.41 20.25
C PHE A 321 21.88 -19.50 19.64
N GLU A 322 22.13 -19.01 18.43
CA GLU A 322 21.22 -18.08 17.76
C GLU A 322 19.89 -18.74 17.37
N VAL A 323 18.80 -18.05 17.69
CA VAL A 323 17.47 -18.24 17.12
C VAL A 323 16.94 -16.91 16.59
N ARG A 324 16.14 -16.96 15.53
CA ARG A 324 15.56 -15.79 14.86
C ARG A 324 14.16 -16.08 14.34
N LEU A 325 13.47 -15.06 13.85
CA LEU A 325 12.25 -15.24 13.06
C LEU A 325 12.54 -16.05 11.77
N PRO A 326 11.58 -16.86 11.28
CA PRO A 326 11.71 -17.56 10.01
C PRO A 326 11.71 -16.57 8.83
N SER A 327 12.43 -16.90 7.77
CA SER A 327 12.23 -16.28 6.46
C SER A 327 10.90 -16.75 5.84
N GLU A 328 10.42 -16.02 4.83
CA GLU A 328 9.26 -16.43 4.04
C GLU A 328 9.43 -17.86 3.49
N ASP A 329 10.62 -18.17 2.96
CA ASP A 329 10.89 -19.49 2.37
C ASP A 329 11.00 -20.59 3.43
N GLU A 330 11.55 -20.31 4.61
CA GLU A 330 11.58 -21.27 5.72
C GLU A 330 10.17 -21.56 6.25
N TYR A 331 9.30 -20.55 6.31
CA TYR A 331 7.88 -20.74 6.63
C TYR A 331 7.22 -21.66 5.59
N TYR A 332 7.43 -21.40 4.29
CA TYR A 332 6.88 -22.24 3.24
C TYR A 332 7.40 -23.67 3.28
N ARG A 333 8.70 -23.82 3.56
CA ARG A 333 9.30 -25.13 3.75
C ARG A 333 8.63 -25.88 4.90
N LEU A 334 8.40 -25.23 6.03
CA LEU A 334 7.68 -25.81 7.16
C LEU A 334 6.23 -26.16 6.79
N TYR A 335 5.52 -25.25 6.12
CA TYR A 335 4.15 -25.46 5.65
C TYR A 335 4.02 -26.73 4.80
N ASP A 336 4.94 -26.92 3.85
CA ASP A 336 4.96 -28.07 2.96
C ASP A 336 5.42 -29.35 3.69
N TYR A 337 6.36 -29.24 4.63
CA TYR A 337 6.86 -30.37 5.42
C TYR A 337 5.74 -31.06 6.20
N VAL A 338 4.83 -30.28 6.78
CA VAL A 338 3.73 -30.80 7.60
C VAL A 338 2.41 -30.94 6.83
N ASN A 339 2.43 -30.68 5.53
CA ASN A 339 1.23 -30.66 4.68
C ASN A 339 0.10 -29.79 5.27
N ALA A 340 0.45 -28.57 5.70
CA ALA A 340 -0.42 -27.69 6.50
C ALA A 340 -1.76 -27.35 5.80
N GLU A 341 -1.80 -27.39 4.47
CA GLU A 341 -3.03 -27.21 3.67
C GLU A 341 -4.16 -28.12 4.18
N ASN A 342 -3.85 -29.37 4.49
CA ASN A 342 -4.82 -30.40 4.85
C ASN A 342 -5.04 -30.53 6.37
N LYS A 343 -4.49 -29.61 7.18
CA LYS A 343 -4.61 -29.63 8.65
C LYS A 343 -5.71 -28.69 9.12
N GLU A 344 -6.41 -29.08 10.18
CA GLU A 344 -7.32 -28.18 10.88
C GLU A 344 -6.55 -27.08 11.60
N ALA A 345 -7.13 -25.88 11.64
CA ALA A 345 -6.58 -24.72 12.33
C ALA A 345 -7.69 -23.86 12.94
N ASN A 346 -7.33 -22.97 13.86
CA ASN A 346 -8.20 -21.86 14.27
C ASN A 346 -8.10 -20.74 13.21
N ILE A 347 -8.91 -20.80 12.17
CA ILE A 347 -8.94 -19.82 11.07
C ILE A 347 -10.38 -19.71 10.55
N GLY A 348 -10.72 -18.61 9.89
CA GLY A 348 -12.06 -18.41 9.33
C GLY A 348 -13.15 -18.22 10.38
N LEU A 349 -12.82 -17.51 11.46
CA LEU A 349 -13.76 -17.18 12.54
C LEU A 349 -14.40 -18.40 13.22
N LYS A 350 -13.64 -19.51 13.34
CA LYS A 350 -14.04 -20.65 14.20
C LYS A 350 -14.21 -20.20 15.65
N TYR A 351 -13.30 -19.35 16.10
CA TYR A 351 -13.39 -18.58 17.34
C TYR A 351 -13.04 -17.12 17.05
N PHE A 352 -13.59 -16.19 17.85
CA PHE A 352 -13.30 -14.74 17.78
C PHE A 352 -12.16 -14.35 18.73
N ASN A 353 -11.25 -15.29 18.97
CA ASN A 353 -10.03 -15.14 19.74
C ASN A 353 -9.06 -16.29 19.41
N GLN A 354 -7.85 -16.20 19.96
CA GLN A 354 -6.83 -17.24 19.88
C GLN A 354 -7.24 -18.51 20.66
N THR A 355 -6.58 -19.62 20.36
CA THR A 355 -6.70 -20.92 21.04
C THR A 355 -5.37 -21.36 21.66
N PRO A 356 -5.34 -22.38 22.54
CA PRO A 356 -4.10 -22.94 23.05
C PRO A 356 -3.12 -23.35 21.94
N VAL A 357 -1.83 -23.02 22.09
CA VAL A 357 -0.78 -23.31 21.09
C VAL A 357 -0.55 -24.80 20.86
N ASP A 358 -1.04 -25.66 21.76
CA ASP A 358 -0.95 -27.12 21.70
C ASP A 358 -2.26 -27.80 21.23
N LYS A 359 -3.21 -27.03 20.68
CA LYS A 359 -4.52 -27.54 20.27
C LYS A 359 -4.52 -28.22 18.90
N TYR A 360 -3.96 -27.57 17.87
CA TYR A 360 -4.01 -28.07 16.49
C TYR A 360 -2.66 -28.66 16.09
N ASN A 361 -2.60 -29.98 15.92
CA ASN A 361 -1.38 -30.73 15.58
C ASN A 361 -1.17 -30.83 14.06
N PHE A 362 0.07 -30.58 13.63
CA PHE A 362 0.58 -30.58 12.27
C PHE A 362 1.79 -31.53 12.20
N ASP A 363 1.56 -32.81 12.47
CA ASP A 363 2.56 -33.88 12.45
C ASP A 363 3.76 -33.60 13.40
N GLY A 364 3.43 -33.19 14.62
CA GLY A 364 4.41 -32.91 15.68
C GLY A 364 4.66 -31.42 15.89
N PHE A 365 4.51 -30.60 14.85
CA PHE A 365 4.38 -29.14 14.98
C PHE A 365 2.94 -28.75 15.30
N TYR A 366 2.71 -27.49 15.68
CA TYR A 366 1.38 -26.96 15.99
C TYR A 366 1.19 -25.58 15.41
N ASP A 367 -0.04 -25.23 15.02
CA ASP A 367 -0.42 -23.91 14.50
C ASP A 367 0.56 -23.40 13.42
N VAL A 368 0.83 -24.22 12.40
CA VAL A 368 1.64 -23.77 11.25
C VAL A 368 0.85 -22.80 10.36
N LYS A 369 -0.49 -22.90 10.38
CA LYS A 369 -1.43 -21.89 9.85
C LYS A 369 -2.51 -21.60 10.88
N GLY A 370 -3.15 -20.44 10.78
CA GLY A 370 -4.20 -19.98 11.69
C GLY A 370 -3.70 -19.65 13.09
N ASN A 371 -4.66 -19.41 13.98
CA ASN A 371 -4.51 -18.91 15.34
C ASN A 371 -4.02 -17.46 15.39
N VAL A 372 -2.82 -17.19 14.87
CA VAL A 372 -2.27 -15.84 14.66
C VAL A 372 -1.42 -15.82 13.40
N TRP A 373 -1.33 -14.66 12.75
CA TRP A 373 -0.30 -14.43 11.74
C TRP A 373 1.10 -14.67 12.33
N GLN A 374 2.02 -15.20 11.54
CA GLN A 374 3.40 -15.41 11.95
C GLN A 374 4.32 -14.40 11.29
N TRP A 375 4.99 -13.56 12.09
CA TRP A 375 5.98 -12.61 11.60
C TRP A 375 7.16 -13.30 10.92
N SER A 376 7.57 -12.78 9.78
CA SER A 376 8.78 -13.17 9.07
C SER A 376 9.87 -12.11 9.20
N ILE A 377 11.14 -12.54 9.17
CA ILE A 377 12.27 -11.63 9.01
C ILE A 377 12.38 -11.06 7.59
N THR A 378 11.71 -11.68 6.62
CA THR A 378 11.76 -11.27 5.21
C THR A 378 10.99 -9.96 5.01
N PRO A 379 11.63 -8.89 4.50
CA PRO A 379 10.90 -7.69 4.07
C PRO A 379 10.03 -8.06 2.87
N THR A 380 8.94 -7.33 2.63
CA THR A 380 8.15 -7.53 1.40
C THR A 380 8.96 -7.12 0.16
N TYR A 381 8.84 -7.89 -0.92
CA TYR A 381 9.61 -7.73 -2.16
C TYR A 381 8.86 -8.31 -3.36
N PRO A 382 9.05 -7.76 -4.57
CA PRO A 382 8.48 -8.31 -5.79
C PRO A 382 9.16 -9.64 -6.16
N PHE A 383 8.40 -10.56 -6.76
CA PHE A 383 9.01 -11.67 -7.52
C PHE A 383 9.52 -11.19 -8.88
N ASP A 384 10.33 -11.99 -9.56
CA ASP A 384 11.10 -11.58 -10.74
C ASP A 384 10.22 -11.00 -11.88
N ASP A 385 9.01 -11.55 -12.09
CA ASP A 385 8.03 -11.08 -13.08
C ASP A 385 6.83 -10.36 -12.45
N PHE A 386 7.03 -9.68 -11.32
CA PHE A 386 5.96 -8.95 -10.65
C PHE A 386 5.37 -7.87 -11.57
N GLU A 387 4.04 -7.86 -11.67
CA GLU A 387 3.28 -6.79 -12.32
C GLU A 387 2.18 -6.35 -11.36
N THR A 388 1.94 -5.04 -11.30
CA THR A 388 0.82 -4.48 -10.56
C THR A 388 -0.51 -4.78 -11.25
N HIS A 389 -1.57 -4.97 -10.46
CA HIS A 389 -2.91 -5.10 -11.04
C HIS A 389 -3.37 -3.75 -11.60
N PRO A 390 -3.89 -3.66 -12.85
CA PRO A 390 -4.18 -2.37 -13.52
C PRO A 390 -5.27 -1.52 -12.85
N VAL A 391 -6.16 -2.16 -12.08
CA VAL A 391 -7.23 -1.48 -11.32
C VAL A 391 -6.78 -1.08 -9.90
N TYR A 392 -5.66 -1.63 -9.41
CA TYR A 392 -5.14 -1.36 -8.07
C TYR A 392 -3.62 -1.44 -8.05
N ASP A 393 -2.98 -0.45 -8.66
CA ASP A 393 -1.55 -0.40 -8.94
C ASP A 393 -0.68 0.04 -7.74
N ASP A 394 -1.32 0.56 -6.69
CA ASP A 394 -0.71 1.05 -5.47
C ASP A 394 -0.97 0.15 -4.25
N PHE A 395 -1.47 -1.08 -4.42
CA PHE A 395 -1.68 -2.01 -3.32
C PHE A 395 -0.36 -2.49 -2.70
N THR A 396 0.51 -3.16 -3.47
CA THR A 396 1.75 -3.72 -2.93
C THR A 396 2.96 -2.79 -3.08
N THR A 397 3.07 -2.06 -4.19
CA THR A 397 4.28 -1.30 -4.53
C THR A 397 4.77 -0.34 -3.44
N PRO A 398 3.91 0.37 -2.67
CA PRO A 398 4.37 1.24 -1.58
C PRO A 398 5.00 0.47 -0.41
N THR A 399 4.72 -0.82 -0.29
CA THR A 399 5.22 -1.66 0.81
C THR A 399 6.66 -2.14 0.58
N PHE A 400 7.16 -2.09 -0.66
CA PHE A 400 8.55 -2.45 -1.02
C PHE A 400 9.55 -1.37 -0.56
N ASP A 401 9.69 -1.21 0.76
CA ASP A 401 10.43 -0.10 1.38
C ASP A 401 11.28 -0.46 2.61
N ASP A 402 11.46 -1.76 2.91
CA ASP A 402 12.19 -2.33 4.07
C ASP A 402 11.59 -2.01 5.45
N ARG A 403 10.53 -1.20 5.48
CA ARG A 403 9.79 -0.84 6.70
C ARG A 403 8.61 -1.78 6.94
N HIS A 404 8.21 -2.53 5.92
CA HIS A 404 7.21 -3.59 6.02
C HIS A 404 7.87 -4.97 6.15
N ALA A 405 7.29 -5.81 7.01
CA ALA A 405 7.67 -7.21 7.13
C ALA A 405 6.52 -8.09 6.65
N LEU A 406 6.86 -9.21 6.00
CA LEU A 406 5.87 -10.21 5.62
C LEU A 406 5.35 -10.94 6.86
N MET A 407 4.07 -11.29 6.82
CA MET A 407 3.42 -12.17 7.78
C MET A 407 2.70 -13.30 7.06
N LYS A 408 2.74 -14.51 7.62
CA LYS A 408 2.27 -15.73 6.96
C LYS A 408 1.25 -16.51 7.79
N GLY A 409 0.35 -17.21 7.12
CA GLY A 409 -0.49 -18.27 7.71
C GLY A 409 -1.90 -17.89 8.16
N GLY A 410 -2.30 -16.62 8.13
CA GLY A 410 -3.61 -16.17 8.60
C GLY A 410 -3.74 -16.22 10.13
N SER A 411 -4.63 -15.38 10.68
CA SER A 411 -5.04 -15.41 12.08
C SER A 411 -6.38 -16.12 12.27
N PHE A 412 -6.91 -16.15 13.50
CA PHE A 412 -8.23 -16.70 13.79
C PHE A 412 -9.38 -15.99 13.04
N ILE A 413 -9.21 -14.72 12.67
CA ILE A 413 -10.23 -13.91 12.00
C ILE A 413 -10.09 -13.88 10.48
N SER A 414 -8.93 -14.24 9.94
CA SER A 414 -8.65 -14.20 8.50
C SER A 414 -9.64 -15.03 7.67
N LEU A 415 -10.06 -14.47 6.54
CA LEU A 415 -11.03 -15.05 5.59
C LEU A 415 -10.51 -14.91 4.15
N GLY A 416 -11.00 -15.75 3.24
CA GLY A 416 -10.70 -15.59 1.83
C GLY A 416 -9.24 -15.84 1.48
N ASN A 417 -8.65 -14.92 0.72
CA ASN A 417 -7.26 -14.98 0.30
C ASN A 417 -6.29 -15.09 1.49
N GLU A 418 -6.57 -14.42 2.62
CA GLU A 418 -5.73 -14.42 3.82
C GLU A 418 -5.51 -15.83 4.41
N THR A 419 -6.40 -16.77 4.10
CA THR A 419 -6.32 -18.16 4.56
C THR A 419 -5.43 -19.06 3.70
N LEU A 420 -5.05 -18.60 2.50
CA LEU A 420 -4.31 -19.40 1.54
C LEU A 420 -2.84 -19.52 1.88
N ARG A 421 -2.23 -20.65 1.53
CA ARG A 421 -0.76 -20.80 1.46
C ARG A 421 -0.11 -19.66 0.67
N SER A 422 -0.69 -19.25 -0.46
CA SER A 422 -0.11 -18.23 -1.35
C SER A 422 -0.15 -16.81 -0.79
N ALA A 423 -0.90 -16.53 0.27
CA ALA A 423 -1.08 -15.20 0.83
C ALA A 423 0.25 -14.53 1.20
N ARG A 424 0.49 -13.32 0.69
CA ARG A 424 1.66 -12.49 1.03
C ARG A 424 1.18 -11.12 1.50
N TYR A 425 1.02 -11.02 2.82
CA TYR A 425 0.64 -9.78 3.47
C TYR A 425 1.83 -9.13 4.16
N ALA A 426 1.90 -7.80 4.09
CA ALA A 426 2.99 -7.02 4.64
C ALA A 426 2.43 -5.84 5.44
N PHE A 427 2.97 -5.64 6.64
CA PHE A 427 2.61 -4.50 7.50
C PHE A 427 3.85 -3.83 8.07
N ARG A 428 3.72 -2.56 8.46
CA ARG A 428 4.80 -1.86 9.18
C ARG A 428 5.18 -2.68 10.42
N LYS A 429 6.48 -2.80 10.65
CA LYS A 429 7.05 -3.59 11.75
C LYS A 429 6.58 -3.21 13.17
N HIS A 430 5.96 -2.04 13.34
CA HIS A 430 5.45 -1.56 14.62
C HIS A 430 3.93 -1.73 14.82
N PHE A 431 3.17 -2.08 13.77
CA PHE A 431 1.72 -2.30 13.88
C PHE A 431 1.40 -3.70 14.38
N PHE A 432 0.24 -3.81 15.04
CA PHE A 432 -0.33 -5.08 15.50
C PHE A 432 -1.33 -5.59 14.47
N GLN A 433 -1.38 -6.91 14.22
CA GLN A 433 -2.18 -7.54 13.16
C GLN A 433 -2.72 -8.93 13.58
N HIS A 434 -3.13 -9.11 14.85
CA HIS A 434 -3.35 -10.44 15.45
C HIS A 434 -2.20 -11.40 15.14
N ALA A 435 -0.98 -10.94 15.44
CA ALA A 435 0.24 -11.54 14.95
C ALA A 435 1.16 -11.96 16.10
N GLY A 436 1.61 -13.20 16.04
CA GLY A 436 2.64 -13.76 16.91
C GLY A 436 3.83 -14.19 16.07
N PHE A 437 4.56 -15.18 16.57
CA PHE A 437 5.72 -15.69 15.84
C PHE A 437 6.12 -17.09 16.28
N ARG A 438 6.96 -17.68 15.42
CA ARG A 438 7.77 -18.86 15.66
C ARG A 438 9.23 -18.44 15.60
N TYR A 439 10.11 -19.12 16.34
CA TYR A 439 11.54 -18.94 16.17
C TYR A 439 12.18 -20.18 15.54
N VAL A 440 13.26 -19.96 14.79
CA VAL A 440 14.03 -21.00 14.10
C VAL A 440 15.50 -20.90 14.47
N LYS A 441 16.19 -22.04 14.45
CA LYS A 441 17.65 -22.14 14.39
C LYS A 441 18.01 -22.57 12.98
N SER A 442 18.60 -21.66 12.20
CA SER A 442 18.82 -21.87 10.78
C SER A 442 20.04 -21.11 10.28
N ASN A 443 20.77 -21.76 9.36
CA ASN A 443 21.87 -21.17 8.59
C ASN A 443 21.47 -20.92 7.13
N ASN A 444 20.17 -20.98 6.81
CA ASN A 444 19.70 -20.61 5.48
C ASN A 444 19.87 -19.11 5.26
N ASP A 445 20.25 -18.76 4.03
CA ASP A 445 20.25 -17.39 3.57
C ASP A 445 18.82 -16.88 3.47
N TYR A 446 18.64 -15.59 3.74
CA TYR A 446 17.35 -14.93 3.62
C TYR A 446 17.55 -13.49 3.18
N ARG A 447 16.51 -12.90 2.60
CA ARG A 447 16.54 -11.52 2.16
C ARG A 447 16.59 -10.60 3.39
N THR A 448 17.68 -9.85 3.54
CA THR A 448 17.92 -9.00 4.72
C THR A 448 17.53 -7.53 4.50
N LYS A 449 17.51 -7.06 3.24
CA LYS A 449 17.10 -5.73 2.77
C LYS A 449 16.67 -5.79 1.30
N LEU A 450 15.97 -4.76 0.82
CA LEU A 450 15.59 -4.54 -0.58
C LEU A 450 16.71 -3.95 -1.44
N ASN A 451 17.87 -3.60 -0.88
CA ASN A 451 19.05 -3.30 -1.71
C ASN A 451 19.30 -4.51 -2.63
N ASP A 452 19.07 -4.48 -3.95
CA ASP A 452 19.16 -3.37 -4.90
C ASP A 452 17.95 -3.31 -5.88
N ASN A 453 17.49 -2.08 -6.17
CA ASN A 453 16.69 -1.69 -7.35
C ASN A 453 15.31 -2.31 -7.63
N VAL A 454 14.29 -1.83 -6.91
CA VAL A 454 12.86 -2.09 -7.21
C VAL A 454 12.37 -1.46 -8.55
N TYR A 455 13.21 -0.74 -9.30
CA TYR A 455 12.83 -0.17 -10.61
C TYR A 455 13.23 -1.03 -11.81
N GLU A 456 13.79 -2.21 -11.57
CA GLU A 456 14.29 -3.09 -12.62
C GLU A 456 13.20 -3.66 -13.55
N THR A 457 11.91 -3.57 -13.19
CA THR A 457 10.82 -4.22 -13.94
C THR A 457 9.83 -3.28 -14.63
N ASP A 458 9.77 -1.99 -14.25
CA ASP A 458 8.89 -1.02 -14.92
C ASP A 458 9.63 -0.31 -16.05
N GLU A 459 9.39 -0.78 -17.28
CA GLU A 459 10.01 -0.25 -18.51
C GLU A 459 9.72 1.25 -18.66
N LEU A 460 8.55 1.74 -18.27
CA LEU A 460 8.17 3.14 -18.40
C LEU A 460 8.94 4.03 -17.41
N ILE A 461 9.06 3.61 -16.14
CA ILE A 461 9.85 4.36 -15.14
C ILE A 461 11.31 4.42 -15.55
N SER A 462 11.85 3.32 -16.05
CA SER A 462 13.23 3.27 -16.53
C SER A 462 13.45 4.20 -17.73
N GLN A 463 12.53 4.22 -18.69
CA GLN A 463 12.57 5.18 -19.81
C GLN A 463 12.52 6.63 -19.32
N TYR A 464 11.72 6.94 -18.29
CA TYR A 464 11.67 8.29 -17.72
C TYR A 464 12.88 8.64 -16.87
N CYS A 465 13.50 7.66 -16.19
CA CYS A 465 14.79 7.85 -15.53
C CYS A 465 15.84 8.25 -16.56
N GLU A 466 15.94 7.52 -17.67
CA GLU A 466 16.84 7.86 -18.77
C GLU A 466 16.53 9.22 -19.36
N PHE A 467 15.26 9.48 -19.67
CA PHE A 467 14.79 10.73 -20.22
C PHE A 467 15.15 11.94 -19.33
N HIS A 468 15.05 11.79 -18.01
CA HIS A 468 15.28 12.88 -17.06
C HIS A 468 16.73 13.01 -16.61
N TYR A 469 17.50 11.92 -16.57
CA TYR A 469 18.81 11.90 -15.92
C TYR A 469 19.98 11.63 -16.85
N ALA A 470 19.77 11.06 -18.03
CA ALA A 470 20.81 10.94 -19.04
C ALA A 470 21.25 12.32 -19.56
N GLN A 471 22.45 12.37 -20.14
CA GLN A 471 23.02 13.63 -20.63
C GLN A 471 22.24 14.16 -21.85
N GLU A 472 22.55 13.69 -23.05
CA GLU A 472 21.99 14.21 -24.30
C GLU A 472 21.97 13.12 -25.36
N TYR A 473 20.92 13.10 -26.20
CA TYR A 473 20.81 12.23 -27.35
C TYR A 473 20.64 13.08 -28.60
N PHE A 474 21.38 12.78 -29.67
CA PHE A 474 21.29 13.49 -30.95
C PHE A 474 21.44 15.03 -30.84
N ASN A 475 22.30 15.50 -29.92
CA ASN A 475 22.49 16.92 -29.59
C ASN A 475 21.22 17.63 -29.07
N VAL A 476 20.24 16.87 -28.58
CA VAL A 476 19.08 17.39 -27.86
C VAL A 476 19.43 17.43 -26.38
N LYS A 477 19.41 18.65 -25.82
CA LYS A 477 19.69 18.90 -24.40
C LYS A 477 18.71 18.14 -23.50
N ASN A 478 19.17 17.69 -22.33
CA ASN A 478 18.32 17.09 -21.30
C ASN A 478 17.08 17.96 -21.02
N PHE A 479 15.89 17.38 -21.17
CA PHE A 479 14.65 18.14 -21.23
C PHE A 479 14.29 18.87 -19.93
N PRO A 480 14.25 18.22 -18.75
CA PRO A 480 14.04 18.91 -17.48
C PRO A 480 15.02 20.06 -17.24
N LYS A 481 16.33 19.80 -17.38
CA LYS A 481 17.37 20.79 -17.16
C LYS A 481 17.24 21.96 -18.13
N ASN A 482 17.10 21.68 -19.43
CA ASN A 482 16.98 22.71 -20.45
C ASN A 482 15.72 23.55 -20.28
N SER A 483 14.60 22.94 -19.88
CA SER A 483 13.35 23.66 -19.61
C SER A 483 13.52 24.68 -18.49
N ILE A 484 14.21 24.32 -17.41
CA ILE A 484 14.49 25.26 -16.32
C ILE A 484 15.51 26.33 -16.73
N GLU A 485 16.55 25.98 -17.51
CA GLU A 485 17.50 26.97 -18.06
C GLU A 485 16.81 28.00 -18.96
N LEU A 486 15.91 27.57 -19.85
CA LEU A 486 15.12 28.45 -20.72
C LEU A 486 14.17 29.36 -19.91
N LEU A 487 13.71 28.89 -18.75
CA LEU A 487 12.81 29.66 -17.88
C LEU A 487 13.54 30.74 -17.06
N LYS A 488 14.84 30.59 -16.77
CA LYS A 488 15.61 31.52 -15.91
C LYS A 488 15.47 33.00 -16.25
N PRO A 489 15.49 33.44 -17.52
CA PRO A 489 15.34 34.86 -17.86
C PRO A 489 14.02 35.47 -17.38
N TYR A 490 12.94 34.68 -17.35
CA TYR A 490 11.59 35.12 -16.96
C TYR A 490 11.39 35.14 -15.43
N LEU A 491 12.28 34.50 -14.68
CA LEU A 491 12.25 34.43 -13.21
C LEU A 491 12.99 35.59 -12.52
N LYS A 492 13.51 36.57 -13.28
CA LYS A 492 14.26 37.70 -12.71
C LYS A 492 13.41 38.55 -11.76
N ASP A 493 12.17 38.82 -12.15
CA ASP A 493 11.24 39.69 -11.40
C ASP A 493 10.18 38.90 -10.60
N VAL A 494 10.37 37.59 -10.47
CA VAL A 494 9.47 36.68 -9.76
C VAL A 494 10.05 36.40 -8.38
N LYS A 495 9.21 36.38 -7.35
CA LYS A 495 9.62 35.93 -6.00
C LYS A 495 10.06 34.47 -6.07
N LYS A 496 11.07 34.09 -5.30
CA LYS A 496 11.69 32.75 -5.40
C LYS A 496 11.47 31.91 -4.15
N LYS A 497 10.33 32.09 -3.49
CA LYS A 497 10.06 31.40 -2.23
C LYS A 497 9.58 29.98 -2.48
N ARG A 498 8.48 29.82 -3.23
CA ARG A 498 7.81 28.52 -3.40
C ARG A 498 7.54 28.22 -4.88
N ALA A 499 7.99 27.06 -5.34
CA ALA A 499 7.62 26.51 -6.64
C ALA A 499 6.87 25.18 -6.48
N LEU A 500 5.93 24.95 -7.40
CA LEU A 500 5.25 23.66 -7.56
C LEU A 500 5.64 23.08 -8.92
N ASP A 501 6.20 21.88 -8.91
CA ASP A 501 6.40 21.04 -10.10
C ASP A 501 5.24 20.04 -10.14
N LEU A 502 4.22 20.31 -10.96
CA LEU A 502 3.01 19.51 -11.05
C LEU A 502 3.07 18.61 -12.29
N GLY A 503 2.92 17.30 -12.09
CA GLY A 503 3.38 16.29 -13.04
C GLY A 503 4.90 16.08 -12.96
N CYS A 504 5.46 16.03 -11.74
CA CYS A 504 6.92 16.03 -11.56
C CYS A 504 7.62 14.76 -12.06
N SER A 505 6.87 13.69 -12.35
CA SER A 505 7.40 12.42 -12.82
C SER A 505 8.53 11.92 -11.89
N VAL A 506 9.70 11.58 -12.43
CA VAL A 506 10.87 11.11 -11.65
C VAL A 506 11.68 12.23 -10.98
N GLY A 507 11.18 13.46 -10.96
CA GLY A 507 11.60 14.53 -10.04
C GLY A 507 12.77 15.42 -10.47
N ARG A 508 13.36 15.21 -11.66
CA ARG A 508 14.51 16.03 -12.10
C ARG A 508 14.20 17.53 -12.16
N SER A 509 13.05 17.91 -12.71
CA SER A 509 12.63 19.33 -12.79
C SER A 509 12.54 19.96 -11.39
N SER A 510 12.01 19.22 -10.42
CA SER A 510 11.92 19.66 -9.02
C SER A 510 13.31 19.97 -8.43
N PHE A 511 14.31 19.11 -8.66
CA PHE A 511 15.68 19.36 -8.22
C PHE A 511 16.34 20.55 -8.93
N GLU A 512 16.12 20.72 -10.23
CA GLU A 512 16.66 21.87 -10.98
C GLU A 512 16.01 23.19 -10.52
N LEU A 513 14.70 23.18 -10.23
CA LEU A 513 13.99 24.33 -9.64
C LEU A 513 14.53 24.70 -8.26
N ALA A 514 14.96 23.73 -7.45
CA ALA A 514 15.49 23.97 -6.11
C ALA A 514 16.85 24.70 -6.10
N LYS A 515 17.51 24.83 -7.26
CA LYS A 515 18.64 25.76 -7.44
C LYS A 515 18.22 27.22 -7.37
N ILE A 516 16.95 27.51 -7.67
CA ILE A 516 16.40 28.85 -7.83
C ILE A 516 15.47 29.20 -6.66
N PHE A 517 14.63 28.25 -6.24
CA PHE A 517 13.60 28.45 -5.20
C PHE A 517 14.03 27.91 -3.84
N ASP A 518 13.52 28.54 -2.77
CA ASP A 518 13.78 28.14 -1.38
C ASP A 518 13.06 26.82 -1.03
N GLU A 519 11.84 26.65 -1.54
CA GLU A 519 11.00 25.45 -1.38
C GLU A 519 10.43 25.01 -2.74
N VAL A 520 10.54 23.72 -3.04
CA VAL A 520 9.94 23.10 -4.22
C VAL A 520 9.12 21.89 -3.79
N LEU A 521 7.86 21.87 -4.19
CA LEU A 521 7.00 20.70 -4.04
C LEU A 521 6.83 20.04 -5.41
N GLY A 522 7.20 18.77 -5.53
CA GLY A 522 6.89 17.93 -6.69
C GLY A 522 5.62 17.13 -6.42
N ILE A 523 4.62 17.25 -7.29
CA ILE A 523 3.39 16.44 -7.24
C ILE A 523 3.25 15.65 -8.53
N ASP A 524 2.95 14.37 -8.42
CA ASP A 524 2.56 13.50 -9.54
C ASP A 524 1.39 12.60 -9.15
N PHE A 525 0.65 12.13 -10.15
CA PHE A 525 -0.43 11.17 -9.94
C PHE A 525 0.11 9.79 -9.55
N SER A 526 1.26 9.39 -10.13
CA SER A 526 1.87 8.09 -9.87
C SER A 526 2.89 8.14 -8.73
N ALA A 527 2.59 7.40 -7.65
CA ALA A 527 3.53 7.20 -6.56
C ALA A 527 4.84 6.52 -7.02
N ASN A 528 4.77 5.62 -8.02
CA ASN A 528 5.94 4.91 -8.52
C ASN A 528 6.97 5.85 -9.15
N PHE A 529 6.50 6.83 -9.94
CA PHE A 529 7.33 7.89 -10.50
C PHE A 529 7.94 8.78 -9.42
N ILE A 530 7.12 9.25 -8.48
CA ILE A 530 7.56 10.09 -7.35
C ILE A 530 8.65 9.40 -6.52
N ASN A 531 8.50 8.10 -6.28
CA ASN A 531 9.41 7.33 -5.45
C ASN A 531 10.87 7.39 -5.96
N VAL A 532 11.08 7.61 -7.27
CA VAL A 532 12.42 7.82 -7.83
C VAL A 532 13.07 9.07 -7.23
N GLY A 533 12.36 10.21 -7.25
CA GLY A 533 12.82 11.46 -6.65
C GLY A 533 13.04 11.34 -5.14
N VAL A 534 12.13 10.66 -4.44
CA VAL A 534 12.25 10.40 -2.99
C VAL A 534 13.51 9.58 -2.66
N LYS A 535 13.78 8.51 -3.43
CA LYS A 535 14.97 7.67 -3.24
C LYS A 535 16.25 8.41 -3.57
N LEU A 536 16.29 9.19 -4.65
CA LEU A 536 17.44 10.03 -4.98
C LEU A 536 17.73 11.07 -3.88
N LYS A 537 16.70 11.70 -3.32
CA LYS A 537 16.86 12.61 -2.17
C LYS A 537 17.46 11.88 -0.97
N LYS A 538 16.98 10.68 -0.65
CA LYS A 538 17.35 9.90 0.54
C LYS A 538 18.73 9.23 0.43
N TYR A 539 19.02 8.60 -0.71
CA TYR A 539 20.19 7.73 -0.90
C TYR A 539 21.26 8.34 -1.81
N ASP A 540 21.00 9.51 -2.39
CA ASP A 540 21.87 10.23 -3.33
C ASP A 540 22.05 9.56 -4.70
N ASN A 541 21.99 8.23 -4.76
CA ASN A 541 22.15 7.44 -5.97
C ASN A 541 20.90 6.62 -6.31
N LEU A 542 20.84 6.21 -7.57
CA LEU A 542 19.83 5.32 -8.14
C LEU A 542 20.47 4.52 -9.27
N ILE A 543 20.14 3.22 -9.34
CA ILE A 543 20.45 2.38 -10.48
C ILE A 543 19.13 2.02 -11.17
N TYR A 544 19.11 2.03 -12.51
CA TYR A 544 17.95 1.71 -13.33
C TYR A 544 18.38 0.95 -14.60
N LYS A 545 17.48 0.14 -15.18
CA LYS A 545 17.78 -0.74 -16.32
C LYS A 545 17.18 -0.21 -17.61
N ILE A 546 17.98 -0.09 -18.67
CA ILE A 546 17.50 0.34 -19.99
C ILE A 546 17.51 -0.80 -20.96
N LYS A 547 16.38 -1.00 -21.64
CA LYS A 547 16.24 -2.03 -22.66
C LYS A 547 17.20 -1.76 -23.81
N VAL A 548 17.97 -2.78 -24.17
CA VAL A 548 18.92 -2.73 -25.28
C VAL A 548 18.23 -3.27 -26.53
N GLU A 549 17.76 -4.52 -26.45
CA GLU A 549 16.98 -5.22 -27.48
C GLU A 549 16.33 -6.47 -26.86
N GLY A 550 15.11 -6.84 -27.29
CA GLY A 550 14.42 -8.03 -26.77
C GLY A 550 14.31 -8.02 -25.24
N GLU A 551 14.85 -9.05 -24.59
CA GLU A 551 14.92 -9.21 -23.12
C GLU A 551 16.25 -8.73 -22.53
N ILE A 552 17.12 -8.11 -23.34
CA ILE A 552 18.44 -7.64 -22.92
C ILE A 552 18.32 -6.22 -22.36
N PHE A 553 18.88 -6.01 -21.17
CA PHE A 553 18.95 -4.71 -20.48
C PHE A 553 20.38 -4.30 -20.16
N GLU A 554 20.61 -2.99 -20.03
CA GLU A 554 21.85 -2.36 -19.59
C GLU A 554 21.61 -1.61 -18.29
N ASP A 555 22.45 -1.82 -17.28
CA ASP A 555 22.39 -1.08 -16.02
C ASP A 555 22.97 0.34 -16.19
N LYS A 556 22.23 1.34 -15.70
CA LYS A 556 22.65 2.74 -15.60
C LYS A 556 22.62 3.18 -14.15
N SER A 557 23.47 4.13 -13.80
CA SER A 557 23.44 4.76 -12.48
C SER A 557 23.42 6.28 -12.61
N VAL A 558 22.73 6.92 -11.68
CA VAL A 558 22.70 8.37 -11.53
C VAL A 558 22.89 8.73 -10.06
N SER A 559 23.65 9.80 -9.81
CA SER A 559 23.75 10.44 -8.50
C SER A 559 23.38 11.92 -8.59
N LEU A 560 22.68 12.42 -7.57
CA LEU A 560 22.44 13.86 -7.43
C LEU A 560 23.75 14.64 -7.29
N LYS A 561 24.77 14.06 -6.65
CA LYS A 561 26.09 14.67 -6.51
C LYS A 561 26.77 14.86 -7.87
N ASP A 562 26.74 13.83 -8.72
CA ASP A 562 27.33 13.90 -10.07
C ASP A 562 26.64 14.93 -10.97
N LEU A 563 25.36 15.22 -10.68
CA LEU A 563 24.56 16.23 -11.36
C LEU A 563 24.67 17.63 -10.72
N GLY A 564 25.38 17.78 -9.60
CA GLY A 564 25.48 19.02 -8.84
C GLY A 564 24.14 19.45 -8.20
N LEU A 565 23.33 18.48 -7.78
CA LEU A 565 21.99 18.64 -7.19
C LEU A 565 21.92 18.24 -5.72
N ASP A 566 22.98 17.64 -5.16
CA ASP A 566 23.04 17.16 -3.78
C ASP A 566 22.78 18.27 -2.74
N LYS A 567 23.26 19.49 -3.01
CA LYS A 567 23.13 20.63 -2.10
C LYS A 567 21.71 21.20 -2.00
N VAL A 568 20.86 20.91 -2.98
CA VAL A 568 19.50 21.48 -3.05
C VAL A 568 18.41 20.47 -2.70
N LYS A 569 18.74 19.18 -2.54
CA LYS A 569 17.76 18.11 -2.31
C LYS A 569 16.88 18.27 -1.08
N ASN A 570 17.36 18.99 -0.06
CA ASN A 570 16.59 19.26 1.16
C ASN A 570 15.51 20.34 0.98
N ARG A 571 15.53 21.08 -0.13
CA ARG A 571 14.50 22.07 -0.50
C ARG A 571 13.36 21.45 -1.30
N VAL A 572 13.50 20.19 -1.69
CA VAL A 572 12.52 19.48 -2.51
C VAL A 572 11.73 18.52 -1.64
N GLU A 573 10.42 18.60 -1.71
CA GLU A 573 9.50 17.59 -1.19
C GLU A 573 8.71 16.98 -2.34
N PHE A 574 8.30 15.73 -2.17
CA PHE A 574 7.47 15.04 -3.16
C PHE A 574 6.21 14.52 -2.50
N MET A 575 5.08 14.65 -3.20
CA MET A 575 3.78 14.17 -2.74
C MET A 575 3.00 13.55 -3.91
N GLN A 576 2.21 12.53 -3.61
CA GLN A 576 1.23 12.04 -4.58
C GLN A 576 0.01 12.96 -4.60
N GLY A 577 -0.50 13.26 -5.79
CA GLY A 577 -1.68 14.08 -5.93
C GLY A 577 -2.23 14.12 -7.35
N ASP A 578 -3.54 14.30 -7.44
CA ASP A 578 -4.24 14.43 -8.70
C ASP A 578 -4.34 15.91 -9.11
N ALA A 579 -3.69 16.27 -10.22
CA ALA A 579 -3.73 17.62 -10.79
C ALA A 579 -5.15 18.10 -11.14
N CYS A 580 -6.09 17.19 -11.44
CA CYS A 580 -7.50 17.49 -11.68
C CYS A 580 -8.32 17.54 -10.38
N ASN A 581 -7.75 17.19 -9.22
CA ASN A 581 -8.44 17.19 -7.93
C ASN A 581 -7.52 17.58 -6.75
N LEU A 582 -6.63 18.55 -6.96
CA LEU A 582 -5.70 19.00 -5.94
C LEU A 582 -6.44 19.58 -4.72
N LYS A 583 -6.06 19.15 -3.51
CA LYS A 583 -6.55 19.73 -2.23
C LYS A 583 -6.37 21.25 -2.22
N SER A 584 -7.28 21.98 -1.56
CA SER A 584 -7.27 23.45 -1.50
C SER A 584 -6.06 24.04 -0.74
N ILE A 585 -5.34 23.22 0.01
CA ILE A 585 -4.13 23.59 0.76
C ILE A 585 -2.97 24.02 -0.15
N TYR A 586 -2.90 23.50 -1.39
CA TYR A 586 -1.81 23.80 -2.32
C TYR A 586 -2.03 25.17 -2.98
N THR A 587 -1.61 26.23 -2.29
CA THR A 587 -1.72 27.63 -2.74
C THR A 587 -0.42 28.39 -2.50
N SER A 588 -0.40 29.66 -2.93
CA SER A 588 0.66 30.62 -2.65
C SER A 588 2.01 30.29 -3.29
N TYR A 589 2.00 29.80 -4.53
CA TYR A 589 3.21 29.51 -5.32
C TYR A 589 3.63 30.69 -6.18
N ASP A 590 4.92 30.96 -6.24
CA ASP A 590 5.49 31.97 -7.13
C ASP A 590 5.73 31.44 -8.55
N LEU A 591 5.87 30.12 -8.68
CA LEU A 591 5.93 29.39 -9.94
C LEU A 591 5.12 28.09 -9.82
N ILE A 592 4.28 27.82 -10.81
CA ILE A 592 3.78 26.46 -11.09
C ILE A 592 4.34 26.04 -12.44
N PHE A 593 5.11 24.96 -12.43
CA PHE A 593 5.74 24.36 -13.61
C PHE A 593 5.05 23.03 -13.91
N CYS A 594 4.57 22.86 -15.14
CA CYS A 594 3.86 21.66 -15.58
C CYS A 594 4.53 21.09 -16.82
N SER A 595 5.30 20.02 -16.65
CA SER A 595 6.08 19.40 -17.70
C SER A 595 5.32 18.27 -18.40
N ASN A 596 4.94 18.45 -19.66
CA ASN A 596 4.21 17.45 -20.48
C ASN A 596 2.94 16.92 -19.79
N LEU A 597 2.23 17.79 -19.07
CA LEU A 597 1.10 17.40 -18.21
C LEU A 597 -0.26 17.57 -18.87
N ILE A 598 -0.52 18.72 -19.52
CA ILE A 598 -1.91 19.16 -19.83
C ILE A 598 -2.66 18.17 -20.74
N ASP A 599 -1.97 17.50 -21.66
CA ASP A 599 -2.50 16.51 -22.59
C ASP A 599 -2.45 15.07 -22.05
N ARG A 600 -2.18 14.92 -20.74
CA ARG A 600 -2.23 13.67 -19.98
C ARG A 600 -3.26 13.71 -18.84
N LEU A 601 -3.94 14.85 -18.65
CA LEU A 601 -5.00 15.00 -17.66
C LEU A 601 -6.32 14.41 -18.18
N TYR A 602 -7.02 13.65 -17.36
CA TYR A 602 -8.35 13.13 -17.74
C TYR A 602 -9.42 14.24 -17.80
N TYR A 603 -9.21 15.36 -17.10
CA TYR A 603 -10.10 16.53 -17.13
C TYR A 603 -9.32 17.87 -17.10
N PRO A 604 -8.66 18.26 -18.20
CA PRO A 604 -7.77 19.42 -18.24
C PRO A 604 -8.48 20.76 -18.05
N GLN A 605 -9.77 20.88 -18.41
CA GLN A 605 -10.53 22.10 -18.15
C GLN A 605 -10.64 22.42 -16.65
N LYS A 606 -10.90 21.40 -15.81
CA LYS A 606 -10.96 21.59 -14.35
C LYS A 606 -9.62 22.08 -13.80
N PHE A 607 -8.51 21.56 -14.32
CA PHE A 607 -7.18 22.06 -13.99
C PHE A 607 -7.03 23.55 -14.31
N LEU A 608 -7.45 23.99 -15.51
CA LEU A 608 -7.38 25.41 -15.90
C LEU A 608 -8.28 26.31 -15.05
N ASP A 609 -9.42 25.81 -14.58
CA ASP A 609 -10.34 26.56 -13.73
C ASP A 609 -9.78 26.77 -12.30
N ASP A 610 -8.99 25.81 -11.81
CA ASP A 610 -8.47 25.81 -10.44
C ASP A 610 -7.07 26.40 -10.30
N ILE A 611 -6.22 26.28 -11.33
CA ILE A 611 -4.82 26.73 -11.28
C ILE A 611 -4.64 28.23 -10.94
N PRO A 612 -5.52 29.17 -11.37
CA PRO A 612 -5.38 30.58 -11.03
C PRO A 612 -5.41 30.82 -9.52
N LYS A 613 -6.12 30.01 -8.74
CA LYS A 613 -6.25 30.18 -7.29
C LYS A 613 -4.96 29.83 -6.53
N ARG A 614 -3.98 29.22 -7.19
CA ARG A 614 -2.79 28.64 -6.57
C ARG A 614 -1.51 29.46 -6.79
N VAL A 615 -1.49 30.30 -7.83
CA VAL A 615 -0.34 31.17 -8.17
C VAL A 615 -0.48 32.53 -7.51
N ASN A 616 0.61 33.08 -6.97
CA ASN A 616 0.66 34.44 -6.44
C ASN A 616 0.54 35.49 -7.55
N LYS A 617 0.02 36.68 -7.22
CA LYS A 617 0.05 37.82 -8.14
C LYS A 617 1.49 38.11 -8.59
N GLY A 618 1.72 38.23 -9.89
CA GLY A 618 3.05 38.38 -10.49
C GLY A 618 3.87 37.08 -10.61
N GLY A 619 3.36 35.95 -10.10
CA GLY A 619 3.95 34.63 -10.29
C GLY A 619 3.71 34.07 -11.69
N LEU A 620 4.37 32.94 -12.00
CA LEU A 620 4.29 32.30 -13.31
C LEU A 620 3.56 30.95 -13.28
N LEU A 621 2.79 30.70 -14.34
CA LEU A 621 2.33 29.37 -14.75
C LEU A 621 3.07 29.00 -16.03
N VAL A 622 3.75 27.86 -16.04
CA VAL A 622 4.51 27.37 -17.19
C VAL A 622 3.94 26.02 -17.59
N LEU A 623 3.45 25.91 -18.83
CA LEU A 623 2.92 24.66 -19.38
C LEU A 623 3.79 24.22 -20.53
N LEU A 624 4.30 23.00 -20.47
CA LEU A 624 4.96 22.32 -21.57
C LEU A 624 4.05 21.19 -22.04
N SER A 625 3.79 21.11 -23.34
CA SER A 625 3.14 19.93 -23.92
C SER A 625 3.40 19.81 -25.42
N PRO A 626 3.55 18.58 -25.94
CA PRO A 626 3.53 18.32 -27.38
C PRO A 626 2.11 18.33 -27.97
N TYR A 627 1.09 18.47 -27.12
CA TYR A 627 -0.34 18.46 -27.47
C TYR A 627 -0.76 17.21 -28.25
N THR A 628 -0.25 16.03 -27.88
CA THR A 628 -0.49 14.81 -28.66
C THR A 628 -1.91 14.29 -28.52
N TRP A 629 -2.62 14.67 -27.45
CA TRP A 629 -4.00 14.30 -27.13
C TRP A 629 -4.35 12.85 -27.50
N LEU A 630 -4.31 11.96 -26.51
CA LEU A 630 -4.61 10.55 -26.70
C LEU A 630 -5.79 10.16 -25.81
N GLU A 631 -6.75 9.43 -26.38
CA GLU A 631 -8.00 9.05 -25.69
C GLU A 631 -7.76 8.11 -24.50
N GLU A 632 -6.57 7.48 -24.44
CA GLU A 632 -6.14 6.67 -23.30
C GLU A 632 -5.93 7.49 -22.02
N TYR A 633 -5.52 8.78 -22.14
CA TYR A 633 -5.32 9.67 -21.00
C TYR A 633 -6.49 10.65 -20.82
N THR A 634 -6.94 11.25 -21.92
CA THR A 634 -7.99 12.26 -21.90
C THR A 634 -9.14 11.84 -22.79
N PRO A 635 -10.37 11.62 -22.26
CA PRO A 635 -11.54 11.39 -23.08
C PRO A 635 -11.68 12.48 -24.16
N LYS A 636 -12.00 12.11 -25.40
CA LYS A 636 -12.06 13.05 -26.52
C LYS A 636 -12.94 14.27 -26.26
N SER A 637 -14.03 14.09 -25.52
CA SER A 637 -14.95 15.16 -25.11
C SER A 637 -14.29 16.24 -24.23
N ASN A 638 -13.17 15.91 -23.58
CA ASN A 638 -12.43 16.78 -22.67
C ASN A 638 -11.16 17.37 -23.31
N TRP A 639 -10.87 17.09 -24.58
CA TRP A 639 -9.71 17.66 -25.26
C TRP A 639 -9.84 19.19 -25.36
N LEU A 640 -8.76 19.90 -25.05
CA LEU A 640 -8.72 21.36 -25.21
C LEU A 640 -8.47 21.79 -26.66
N GLY A 641 -7.95 20.90 -27.51
CA GLY A 641 -7.68 21.17 -28.92
C GLY A 641 -7.28 19.92 -29.68
N GLY A 642 -6.77 20.08 -30.90
CA GLY A 642 -6.40 18.95 -31.76
C GLY A 642 -7.58 18.31 -32.50
N TYR A 643 -8.69 19.03 -32.66
CA TYR A 643 -9.89 18.56 -33.34
C TYR A 643 -10.55 19.66 -34.18
N TYR A 644 -11.56 19.28 -34.96
CA TYR A 644 -12.38 20.20 -35.76
C TYR A 644 -13.74 20.43 -35.10
N LYS A 645 -14.18 21.69 -35.02
CA LYS A 645 -15.53 22.08 -34.59
C LYS A 645 -16.16 22.97 -35.65
N HIS A 646 -17.26 22.54 -36.25
CA HIS A 646 -17.94 23.24 -37.35
C HIS A 646 -16.99 23.61 -38.52
N ASN A 647 -16.19 22.65 -38.99
CA ASN A 647 -15.15 22.84 -40.02
C ASN A 647 -14.06 23.89 -39.70
N LYS A 648 -13.92 24.30 -38.45
CA LYS A 648 -12.80 25.12 -37.99
C LYS A 648 -11.86 24.29 -37.12
N GLU A 649 -10.57 24.42 -37.36
CA GLU A 649 -9.56 23.83 -36.48
C GLU A 649 -9.62 24.47 -35.09
N VAL A 650 -9.55 23.64 -34.05
CA VAL A 650 -9.43 24.08 -32.66
C VAL A 650 -8.05 23.68 -32.17
N LYS A 651 -7.15 24.65 -32.01
CA LYS A 651 -5.78 24.42 -31.51
C LYS A 651 -5.74 24.57 -29.99
N THR A 652 -4.94 23.72 -29.33
CA THR A 652 -4.80 23.71 -27.87
C THR A 652 -4.41 25.07 -27.33
N LEU A 653 -3.43 25.74 -27.96
CA LEU A 653 -2.94 27.05 -27.53
C LEU A 653 -4.03 28.13 -27.56
N ASP A 654 -4.93 28.09 -28.54
CA ASP A 654 -6.02 29.08 -28.63
C ASP A 654 -7.02 28.90 -27.49
N THR A 655 -7.31 27.65 -27.13
CA THR A 655 -8.14 27.32 -25.96
C THR A 655 -7.44 27.71 -24.65
N LEU A 656 -6.12 27.50 -24.53
CA LEU A 656 -5.35 27.97 -23.36
C LEU A 656 -5.44 29.49 -23.22
N LYS A 657 -5.26 30.25 -24.32
CA LYS A 657 -5.43 31.71 -24.34
C LYS A 657 -6.84 32.12 -23.90
N GLN A 658 -7.87 31.46 -24.41
CA GLN A 658 -9.26 31.78 -24.05
C GLN A 658 -9.56 31.54 -22.57
N ASN A 659 -9.01 30.48 -21.98
CA ASN A 659 -9.24 30.13 -20.58
C ASN A 659 -8.41 30.99 -19.61
N LEU A 660 -7.16 31.27 -19.95
CA LEU A 660 -6.22 31.93 -19.04
C LEU A 660 -6.22 33.45 -19.15
N ASN A 661 -6.69 34.04 -20.25
CA ASN A 661 -6.55 35.49 -20.52
C ASN A 661 -7.17 36.42 -19.47
N LYS A 662 -8.12 35.96 -18.65
CA LYS A 662 -8.73 36.77 -17.60
C LYS A 662 -7.73 37.05 -16.48
N GLU A 663 -7.05 36.00 -16.02
CA GLU A 663 -6.17 36.01 -14.86
C GLU A 663 -4.67 36.10 -15.22
N TYR A 664 -4.32 35.75 -16.47
CA TYR A 664 -2.93 35.66 -16.94
C TYR A 664 -2.69 36.43 -18.22
N GLU A 665 -1.44 36.85 -18.39
CA GLU A 665 -0.85 37.37 -19.62
C GLU A 665 0.12 36.33 -20.19
N LEU A 666 0.00 36.00 -21.47
CA LEU A 666 0.98 35.14 -22.16
C LEU A 666 2.26 35.95 -22.41
N VAL A 667 3.37 35.50 -21.83
CA VAL A 667 4.67 36.18 -21.91
C VAL A 667 5.48 35.69 -23.10
N ASP A 668 5.56 34.38 -23.30
CA ASP A 668 6.36 33.80 -24.38
C ASP A 668 5.93 32.38 -24.76
N LEU A 669 6.39 31.94 -25.94
CA LEU A 669 6.23 30.61 -26.49
C LEU A 669 7.58 30.09 -27.00
N ILE A 670 8.01 28.94 -26.47
CA ILE A 670 9.32 28.36 -26.79
C ILE A 670 9.13 26.89 -27.14
N ASP A 671 9.67 26.46 -28.28
CA ASP A 671 9.72 25.05 -28.64
C ASP A 671 10.92 24.38 -27.94
N VAL A 672 10.64 23.32 -27.19
CA VAL A 672 11.62 22.57 -26.40
C VAL A 672 11.69 21.14 -26.93
N PRO A 673 12.71 20.79 -27.73
CA PRO A 673 12.88 19.43 -28.22
C PRO A 673 13.29 18.49 -27.08
N PHE A 674 12.88 17.23 -27.20
CA PHE A 674 13.20 16.19 -26.23
C PHE A 674 13.28 14.81 -26.87
N VAL A 675 14.05 13.92 -26.25
CA VAL A 675 14.26 12.54 -26.73
C VAL A 675 13.95 11.55 -25.61
N ILE A 676 13.10 10.56 -25.90
CA ILE A 676 12.87 9.40 -25.04
C ILE A 676 13.52 8.19 -25.72
N LYS A 677 14.44 7.52 -25.03
CA LYS A 677 15.07 6.29 -25.50
C LYS A 677 14.18 5.11 -25.11
N GLU A 678 13.72 4.33 -26.10
CA GLU A 678 12.97 3.09 -25.85
C GLU A 678 13.91 1.87 -25.87
N THR A 679 14.82 1.81 -26.84
CA THR A 679 15.85 0.75 -26.93
C THR A 679 17.18 1.33 -27.41
N SER A 680 18.22 0.50 -27.56
CA SER A 680 19.49 0.95 -28.18
C SER A 680 19.33 1.49 -29.61
N ARG A 681 18.25 1.13 -30.30
CA ARG A 681 17.99 1.51 -31.70
C ARG A 681 16.65 2.22 -31.93
N LYS A 682 15.81 2.40 -30.90
CA LYS A 682 14.51 3.05 -30.99
C LYS A 682 14.45 4.26 -30.04
N TYR A 683 14.18 5.43 -30.61
CA TYR A 683 14.08 6.69 -29.90
C TYR A 683 12.85 7.45 -30.39
N GLN A 684 12.16 8.13 -29.47
CA GLN A 684 11.12 9.10 -29.79
C GLN A 684 11.72 10.50 -29.71
N HIS A 685 11.68 11.25 -30.80
CA HIS A 685 12.07 12.65 -30.83
C HIS A 685 10.83 13.52 -30.99
N SER A 686 10.59 14.38 -30.01
CA SER A 686 9.36 15.16 -29.87
C SER A 686 9.69 16.61 -29.54
N ILE A 687 8.74 17.51 -29.79
CA ILE A 687 8.86 18.94 -29.47
C ILE A 687 7.72 19.31 -28.54
N SER A 688 8.06 19.83 -27.37
CA SER A 688 7.08 20.34 -26.41
C SER A 688 7.01 21.86 -26.53
N GLN A 689 5.82 22.42 -26.70
CA GLN A 689 5.65 23.87 -26.67
C GLN A 689 5.56 24.33 -25.22
N MET A 690 6.56 25.08 -24.77
CA MET A 690 6.54 25.79 -23.50
C MET A 690 5.79 27.11 -23.67
N SER A 691 4.68 27.26 -22.94
CA SER A 691 3.95 28.51 -22.82
C SER A 691 4.13 29.08 -21.42
N ILE A 692 4.57 30.34 -21.35
CA ILE A 692 4.90 31.04 -20.09
C ILE A 692 3.83 32.10 -19.84
N TRP A 693 3.14 31.99 -18.71
CA TRP A 693 2.01 32.85 -18.36
C TRP A 693 2.30 33.59 -17.05
N LYS A 694 2.13 34.91 -17.04
CA LYS A 694 2.30 35.73 -15.84
C LYS A 694 0.95 36.10 -15.26
N LYS A 695 0.76 35.86 -13.96
CA LYS A 695 -0.49 36.19 -13.27
C LYS A 695 -0.61 37.71 -13.06
N LYS A 696 -1.76 38.28 -13.44
CA LYS A 696 -2.04 39.71 -13.44
C LYS A 696 -2.17 40.33 -12.05
#